data_AF-A0A926T9Y8-F1
#
_entry.id   AF-A0A926T9Y8-F1
#
_cell.length_a   1.000
_cell.length_b   1.000
_cell.length_c   1.000
_cell.angle_alpha   90.00
_cell.angle_beta   90.00
_cell.angle_gamma   90.00
#
_symmetry.space_group_name_H-M   'P 1'
#
loop_
_entity.id
_entity.type
_entity.pdbx_description
1 polymer ?
#
loop_
_entity_poly.entity_id
_entity_poly.type
_entity_poly.pdbx_seq_one_letter_code
_entity_poly.pdbx_strand_id
1 'polypeptide(L)'
;MGNLRNRLELRRYIAEHEYKNKLMLTFALSKFAELARYPNNYLADTRWTDALILTDDGELIANRLRVEKDSLPEADIRMALLGHFYYQNLLVDFQNSNLDLIREILHSEIINCKLRIPYCFDRILYNRFAEMFPKGEKPILTPDEVHQFLEKTPQGVFQVGNLLSGPFGLIDSHAQRYLPPGLGFLWHSKEDGQVIAHRVALDVPDIPLVQAYSQISSIAKDEIGYASPWGRAFATEISLVDGSDSFNWTALPMLLADCIPGKERTQLLAFALNSNQKVFIRETLKKYSLKTELNRGNSEEVASKMQPWEQLQILLSISDTDLVSLIDEACNCGVLNIPLSEVRRPKMFPLRVTISKTQTLELKSRGIRLSGDSPSVKLTRLLVESYTESGELSDLSWKIRCNSLDGHQSKLSEFIYKNGPYVTLEKLVLSRETIARYFSRALKIPAKADQDDSYFISQCLFKLDFDEPAFDDSTPTLKSRLEEFRAVLLSIPDVAIEERRAVVRKAGVNLFVSLESFLQKLITYNTWLIFSDHYLVTCSTYNEQKALCIVPEIFGDELKVSEDFTVAWNINGSNTFGVLLRYLQELNTTVSALESRLRDTCQRTSIDIPKSNKGVLRPFPFKHTQLWADSTRESLNEYAVVLSSITRQINQAGIPEVRNGLDHQRNPDEFPSLEKMFAFETRVSSAVEVADKARLLPSWFWLEQRSSNNQGYIAYTFRDYSGKELLLQGPSHALGLRQKIVFGEPCIIAPFNFLGLPNSELVFAISDETEYSIHWNNYPIIRDLHDFSKEIIDFDVDVCDEVPSAETNALINELEPSRQSTEQYNNSFGAD
;
A
#
# COMPACT_ATOMS: atom_id res chain seq x y z
N MET A 1 -3.31 12.24 -50.53
CA MET A 1 -3.38 12.61 -49.11
C MET A 1 -4.42 11.73 -48.45
N GLY A 2 -4.00 10.76 -47.62
CA GLY A 2 -4.94 9.94 -46.86
C GLY A 2 -5.64 10.77 -45.78
N ASN A 3 -6.91 10.50 -45.50
CA ASN A 3 -7.61 11.15 -44.39
C ASN A 3 -6.96 10.73 -43.06
N LEU A 4 -6.57 11.71 -42.24
CA LEU A 4 -6.16 11.50 -40.84
C LEU A 4 -7.30 10.79 -40.11
N ARG A 5 -7.02 9.59 -39.57
CA ARG A 5 -8.01 8.84 -38.80
C ARG A 5 -8.00 9.34 -37.37
N ASN A 6 -9.18 9.65 -36.84
CA ASN A 6 -9.28 10.03 -35.42
C ASN A 6 -9.20 8.79 -34.51
N ARG A 7 -9.03 9.02 -33.20
CA ARG A 7 -8.89 7.93 -32.20
C ARG A 7 -10.07 6.96 -32.19
N LEU A 8 -11.30 7.43 -32.38
CA LEU A 8 -12.50 6.58 -32.32
C LEU A 8 -12.58 5.65 -33.54
N GLU A 9 -12.26 6.16 -34.72
CA GLU A 9 -12.19 5.37 -35.95
C GLU A 9 -11.14 4.27 -35.85
N LEU A 10 -9.94 4.60 -35.35
CA LEU A 10 -8.87 3.62 -35.14
C LEU A 10 -9.26 2.56 -34.11
N ARG A 11 -9.91 2.95 -33.01
CA ARG A 11 -10.40 1.99 -32.01
C ARG A 11 -11.43 1.06 -32.61
N ARG A 12 -12.41 1.58 -33.36
CA ARG A 12 -13.39 0.75 -34.06
C ARG A 12 -12.72 -0.21 -35.03
N TYR A 13 -11.76 0.29 -35.82
CA TYR A 13 -10.97 -0.53 -36.73
C TYR A 13 -10.23 -1.66 -36.01
N ILE A 14 -9.57 -1.40 -34.88
CA ILE A 14 -8.86 -2.43 -34.10
C ILE A 14 -9.87 -3.44 -33.50
N ALA A 15 -10.96 -2.96 -32.91
CA ALA A 15 -11.94 -3.78 -32.22
C ALA A 15 -12.69 -4.73 -33.18
N GLU A 16 -13.00 -4.26 -34.38
CA GLU A 16 -13.76 -5.00 -35.41
C GLU A 16 -12.85 -5.78 -36.38
N HIS A 17 -11.52 -5.71 -36.23
CA HIS A 17 -10.61 -6.36 -37.16
C HIS A 17 -10.67 -7.90 -37.05
N GLU A 18 -10.81 -8.58 -38.18
CA GLU A 18 -10.80 -10.05 -38.28
C GLU A 18 -9.57 -10.69 -37.59
N TYR A 19 -8.40 -10.06 -37.73
CA TYR A 19 -7.12 -10.53 -37.19
C TYR A 19 -6.67 -9.76 -35.94
N LYS A 20 -7.61 -9.27 -35.11
CA LYS A 20 -7.34 -8.48 -33.90
C LYS A 20 -6.21 -9.06 -33.06
N ASN A 21 -6.22 -10.36 -32.76
CA ASN A 21 -5.20 -10.98 -31.90
C ASN A 21 -3.77 -10.86 -32.47
N LYS A 22 -3.58 -11.07 -33.78
CA LYS A 22 -2.27 -10.89 -34.45
C LYS A 22 -1.85 -9.41 -34.43
N LEU A 23 -2.80 -8.51 -34.69
CA LEU A 23 -2.58 -7.07 -34.66
C LEU A 23 -2.11 -6.60 -33.27
N MET A 24 -2.80 -7.04 -32.21
CA MET A 24 -2.44 -6.73 -30.82
C MET A 24 -1.09 -7.33 -30.41
N LEU A 25 -0.79 -8.57 -30.83
CA LEU A 25 0.50 -9.20 -30.57
C LEU A 25 1.64 -8.44 -31.25
N THR A 26 1.44 -8.00 -32.49
CA THR A 26 2.45 -7.23 -33.24
C THR A 26 2.72 -5.88 -32.57
N PHE A 27 1.66 -5.21 -32.10
CA PHE A 27 1.80 -4.01 -31.27
C PHE A 27 2.53 -4.27 -29.95
N ALA A 28 2.30 -5.42 -29.30
CA ALA A 28 3.03 -5.77 -28.08
C ALA A 28 4.53 -5.98 -28.35
N LEU A 29 4.86 -6.74 -29.40
CA LEU A 29 6.24 -6.98 -29.83
C LEU A 29 6.96 -5.67 -30.21
N SER A 30 6.26 -4.76 -30.91
CA SER A 30 6.83 -3.46 -31.27
C SER A 30 7.19 -2.61 -30.05
N LYS A 31 6.36 -2.61 -29.00
CA LYS A 31 6.66 -1.85 -27.78
C LYS A 31 7.87 -2.38 -27.02
N PHE A 32 8.09 -3.70 -27.04
CA PHE A 32 9.31 -4.27 -26.44
C PHE A 32 10.56 -3.95 -27.26
N ALA A 33 10.47 -3.88 -28.60
CA ALA A 33 11.57 -3.42 -29.43
C ALA A 33 11.83 -1.91 -29.23
N GLU A 34 10.83 -1.06 -29.41
CA GLU A 34 10.94 0.41 -29.30
C GLU A 34 11.53 0.86 -27.96
N LEU A 35 11.13 0.22 -26.86
CA LEU A 35 11.42 0.70 -25.51
C LEU A 35 12.57 -0.04 -24.81
N ALA A 36 13.21 -0.98 -25.51
CA ALA A 36 14.45 -1.59 -25.04
C ALA A 36 15.60 -0.57 -25.01
N ARG A 37 16.67 -0.95 -24.31
CA ARG A 37 17.96 -0.27 -24.30
C ARG A 37 19.01 -1.16 -24.92
N TYR A 38 19.78 -0.56 -25.81
CA TYR A 38 20.75 -1.23 -26.66
C TYR A 38 22.16 -0.87 -26.18
N PRO A 39 23.11 -1.83 -26.14
CA PRO A 39 24.51 -1.52 -25.94
C PRO A 39 25.11 -0.84 -27.19
N ASN A 40 26.25 -0.14 -27.03
CA ASN A 40 26.94 0.59 -28.11
C ASN A 40 27.36 -0.28 -29.31
N ASN A 41 27.43 -1.60 -29.15
CA ASN A 41 27.84 -2.55 -30.18
C ASN A 41 26.69 -3.45 -30.65
N TYR A 42 25.45 -3.06 -30.39
CA TYR A 42 24.29 -3.85 -30.79
C TYR A 42 24.13 -3.89 -32.32
N LEU A 43 23.78 -5.07 -32.82
CA LEU A 43 23.34 -5.31 -34.19
C LEU A 43 22.12 -6.23 -34.14
N ALA A 44 21.10 -5.91 -34.94
CA ALA A 44 19.89 -6.72 -35.03
C ALA A 44 20.19 -8.12 -35.61
N ASP A 45 19.51 -9.16 -35.09
CA ASP A 45 19.59 -10.53 -35.61
C ASP A 45 19.20 -10.58 -37.11
N THR A 46 20.02 -11.21 -37.95
CA THR A 46 19.78 -11.26 -39.40
C THR A 46 18.45 -11.92 -39.78
N ARG A 47 17.88 -12.74 -38.89
CA ARG A 47 16.56 -13.36 -39.08
C ARG A 47 15.41 -12.34 -39.15
N TRP A 48 15.62 -11.08 -38.74
CA TRP A 48 14.62 -10.01 -38.90
C TRP A 48 14.18 -9.80 -40.34
N THR A 49 15.10 -9.97 -41.30
CA THR A 49 14.80 -9.81 -42.74
C THR A 49 13.79 -10.83 -43.24
N ASP A 50 13.86 -12.07 -42.75
CA ASP A 50 12.93 -13.14 -43.12
C ASP A 50 11.62 -13.09 -42.30
N ALA A 51 11.68 -12.53 -41.09
CA ALA A 51 10.57 -12.54 -40.15
C ALA A 51 9.52 -11.44 -40.44
N LEU A 52 9.97 -10.27 -40.89
CA LEU A 52 9.15 -9.06 -40.96
C LEU A 52 8.83 -8.62 -42.39
N ILE A 53 7.56 -8.68 -42.76
CA ILE A 53 7.04 -8.17 -44.01
C ILE A 53 6.48 -6.76 -43.77
N LEU A 54 6.88 -5.81 -44.61
CA LEU A 54 6.45 -4.42 -44.53
C LEU A 54 5.23 -4.19 -45.44
N THR A 55 4.42 -3.19 -45.10
CA THR A 55 3.37 -2.69 -46.01
C THR A 55 3.98 -1.83 -47.11
N ASP A 56 3.19 -1.41 -48.08
CA ASP A 56 3.64 -0.46 -49.13
C ASP A 56 4.23 0.82 -48.52
N ASP A 57 3.58 1.38 -47.49
CA ASP A 57 4.07 2.55 -46.75
C ASP A 57 5.38 2.24 -46.01
N GLY A 58 5.50 1.04 -45.42
CA GLY A 58 6.72 0.59 -44.76
C GLY A 58 7.89 0.40 -45.73
N GLU A 59 7.67 -0.20 -46.89
CA GLU A 59 8.70 -0.36 -47.92
C GLU A 59 9.11 0.98 -48.54
N LEU A 60 8.17 1.93 -48.69
CA LEU A 60 8.50 3.29 -49.13
C LEU A 60 9.51 3.94 -48.18
N ILE A 61 9.26 3.88 -46.87
CA ILE A 61 10.16 4.41 -45.84
C ILE A 61 11.49 3.62 -45.82
N ALA A 62 11.45 2.29 -45.88
CA ALA A 62 12.65 1.45 -45.92
C ALA A 62 13.55 1.78 -47.12
N ASN A 63 12.96 1.96 -48.31
CA ASN A 63 13.70 2.35 -49.51
C ASN A 63 14.34 3.72 -49.37
N ARG A 64 13.66 4.69 -48.75
CA ARG A 64 14.23 6.01 -48.47
C ARG A 64 15.41 5.92 -47.51
N LEU A 65 15.28 5.16 -46.43
CA LEU A 65 16.38 4.91 -45.49
C LEU A 65 17.59 4.27 -46.16
N ARG A 66 17.36 3.28 -47.04
CA ARG A 66 18.43 2.64 -47.83
C ARG A 66 19.18 3.67 -48.69
N VAL A 67 18.47 4.57 -49.36
CA VAL A 67 19.07 5.60 -50.24
C VAL A 67 19.79 6.69 -49.44
N GLU A 68 19.21 7.17 -48.33
CA GLU A 68 19.81 8.24 -47.53
C GLU A 68 20.98 7.75 -46.66
N LYS A 69 21.02 6.45 -46.36
CA LYS A 69 22.01 5.81 -45.48
C LYS A 69 22.40 4.42 -46.01
N ASP A 70 23.18 4.39 -47.10
CA ASP A 70 23.71 3.17 -47.75
C ASP A 70 24.41 2.17 -46.80
N SER A 71 24.79 2.58 -45.59
CA SER A 71 25.48 1.74 -44.61
C SER A 71 24.59 1.04 -43.58
N LEU A 72 23.27 1.28 -43.57
CA LEU A 72 22.38 0.66 -42.57
C LEU A 72 22.07 -0.80 -42.93
N PRO A 73 22.32 -1.78 -42.02
CA PRO A 73 21.95 -3.16 -42.28
C PRO A 73 20.43 -3.34 -42.34
N GLU A 74 19.97 -4.21 -43.25
CA GLU A 74 18.54 -4.45 -43.48
C GLU A 74 17.81 -4.95 -42.22
N ALA A 75 18.46 -5.78 -41.40
CA ALA A 75 17.88 -6.27 -40.15
C ALA A 75 17.59 -5.13 -39.16
N ASP A 76 18.47 -4.13 -39.08
CA ASP A 76 18.28 -2.95 -38.23
C ASP A 76 17.15 -2.06 -38.75
N ILE A 77 17.03 -1.87 -40.07
CA ILE A 77 15.91 -1.14 -40.70
C ILE A 77 14.58 -1.83 -40.38
N ARG A 78 14.51 -3.15 -40.55
CA ARG A 78 13.29 -3.94 -40.28
C ARG A 78 12.90 -3.84 -38.81
N MET A 79 13.85 -4.01 -37.89
CA MET A 79 13.59 -3.89 -36.45
C MET A 79 13.13 -2.47 -36.07
N ALA A 80 13.74 -1.43 -36.65
CA ALA A 80 13.32 -0.03 -36.44
C ALA A 80 11.87 0.21 -36.90
N LEU A 81 11.51 -0.31 -38.08
CA LEU A 81 10.14 -0.22 -38.61
C LEU A 81 9.13 -1.04 -37.81
N LEU A 82 9.55 -2.18 -37.22
CA LEU A 82 8.71 -2.86 -36.24
C LEU A 82 8.46 -1.96 -35.04
N GLY A 83 9.50 -1.34 -34.45
CA GLY A 83 9.31 -0.41 -33.33
C GLY A 83 8.42 0.79 -33.69
N HIS A 84 8.56 1.32 -34.90
CA HIS A 84 7.65 2.30 -35.51
C HIS A 84 6.44 1.64 -36.21
N PHE A 85 5.87 0.59 -35.60
CA PHE A 85 4.80 -0.25 -36.15
C PHE A 85 3.70 0.50 -36.94
N TYR A 86 3.41 1.73 -36.53
CA TYR A 86 2.46 2.62 -37.19
C TYR A 86 3.04 4.04 -37.31
N TYR A 87 2.50 4.79 -38.26
CA TYR A 87 2.62 6.25 -38.33
C TYR A 87 1.26 6.84 -38.73
N GLN A 88 1.04 7.16 -40.01
CA GLN A 88 -0.31 7.47 -40.52
C GLN A 88 -1.13 6.18 -40.70
N ASN A 89 -0.54 5.19 -41.38
CA ASN A 89 -1.02 3.81 -41.51
C ASN A 89 -0.08 2.85 -40.77
N LEU A 90 -0.37 1.54 -40.85
CA LEU A 90 0.52 0.50 -40.35
C LEU A 90 1.71 0.34 -41.31
N LEU A 91 2.93 0.29 -40.77
CA LEU A 91 4.17 0.11 -41.55
C LEU A 91 4.54 -1.37 -41.74
N VAL A 92 3.96 -2.25 -40.92
CA VAL A 92 4.22 -3.68 -40.91
C VAL A 92 2.98 -4.44 -41.35
N ASP A 93 3.16 -5.38 -42.27
CA ASP A 93 2.15 -6.36 -42.64
C ASP A 93 2.11 -7.47 -41.59
N PHE A 94 1.34 -7.22 -40.53
CA PHE A 94 1.18 -8.14 -39.41
C PHE A 94 0.45 -9.45 -39.77
N GLN A 95 -0.21 -9.53 -40.94
CA GLN A 95 -0.94 -10.73 -41.34
C GLN A 95 0.02 -11.77 -41.90
N ASN A 96 0.96 -11.29 -42.74
CA ASN A 96 1.92 -12.13 -43.45
C ASN A 96 3.28 -12.25 -42.73
N SER A 97 3.62 -11.35 -41.81
CA SER A 97 4.82 -11.46 -40.99
C SER A 97 4.82 -12.70 -40.08
N ASN A 98 5.99 -13.29 -39.85
CA ASN A 98 6.17 -14.43 -38.96
C ASN A 98 6.33 -13.97 -37.50
N LEU A 99 5.19 -13.74 -36.83
CA LEU A 99 5.17 -13.23 -35.46
C LEU A 99 5.81 -14.18 -34.44
N ASP A 100 5.80 -15.49 -34.68
CA ASP A 100 6.44 -16.48 -33.81
C ASP A 100 7.97 -16.34 -33.87
N LEU A 101 8.52 -16.17 -35.07
CA LEU A 101 9.95 -15.92 -35.25
C LEU A 101 10.38 -14.56 -34.65
N ILE A 102 9.58 -13.50 -34.85
CA ILE A 102 9.81 -12.19 -34.21
C ILE A 102 9.86 -12.33 -32.69
N ARG A 103 8.88 -13.04 -32.12
CA ARG A 103 8.81 -13.30 -30.69
C ARG A 103 10.02 -14.11 -30.22
N GLU A 104 10.44 -15.13 -30.96
CA GLU A 104 11.61 -15.95 -30.63
C GLU A 104 12.90 -15.11 -30.61
N ILE A 105 13.10 -14.25 -31.61
CA ILE A 105 14.25 -13.35 -31.68
C ILE A 105 14.29 -12.47 -30.43
N LEU A 106 13.21 -11.70 -30.17
CA LEU A 106 13.14 -10.81 -29.00
C LEU A 106 13.27 -11.56 -27.67
N HIS A 107 12.62 -12.73 -27.55
CA HIS A 107 12.71 -13.58 -26.36
C HIS A 107 14.17 -13.97 -26.09
N SER A 108 14.90 -14.43 -27.13
CA SER A 108 16.30 -14.83 -27.01
C SER A 108 17.21 -13.65 -26.67
N GLU A 109 16.97 -12.47 -27.24
CA GLU A 109 17.79 -11.29 -26.99
C GLU A 109 17.58 -10.70 -25.60
N ILE A 110 16.36 -10.78 -25.05
CA ILE A 110 16.06 -10.39 -23.66
C ILE A 110 16.74 -11.35 -22.66
N ILE A 111 16.60 -12.66 -22.85
CA ILE A 111 17.23 -13.67 -21.96
C ILE A 111 18.75 -13.49 -21.95
N ASN A 112 19.35 -13.32 -23.14
CA ASN A 112 20.79 -13.14 -23.28
C ASN A 112 21.25 -11.71 -22.96
N CYS A 113 20.34 -10.83 -22.54
CA CYS A 113 20.64 -9.46 -22.17
C CYS A 113 21.29 -8.61 -23.27
N LYS A 114 21.08 -9.00 -24.55
CA LYS A 114 21.41 -8.17 -25.72
C LYS A 114 20.46 -6.97 -25.82
N LEU A 115 19.19 -7.20 -25.49
CA LEU A 115 18.19 -6.17 -25.23
C LEU A 115 17.99 -6.02 -23.74
N ARG A 116 18.15 -4.80 -23.23
CA ARG A 116 17.94 -4.48 -21.82
C ARG A 116 16.64 -3.74 -21.62
N ILE A 117 15.81 -4.25 -20.72
CA ILE A 117 14.61 -3.56 -20.26
C ILE A 117 14.86 -3.14 -18.80
N PRO A 118 14.90 -1.83 -18.47
CA PRO A 118 15.22 -1.39 -17.12
C PRO A 118 14.18 -1.85 -16.07
N TYR A 119 14.61 -2.56 -15.03
CA TYR A 119 13.72 -2.98 -13.93
C TYR A 119 13.37 -1.80 -13.01
N CYS A 120 12.23 -1.14 -13.24
CA CYS A 120 11.83 0.08 -12.54
C CYS A 120 11.00 -0.12 -11.26
N PHE A 121 10.71 -1.37 -10.89
CA PHE A 121 10.01 -1.68 -9.65
C PHE A 121 10.98 -1.77 -8.48
N ASP A 122 10.46 -1.77 -7.24
CA ASP A 122 11.31 -1.80 -6.05
C ASP A 122 12.27 -0.58 -6.06
N ARG A 123 13.30 -0.60 -5.24
CA ARG A 123 14.32 0.43 -5.08
C ARG A 123 15.63 0.08 -5.76
N ILE A 124 15.73 -1.02 -6.51
CA ILE A 124 17.01 -1.50 -7.07
C ILE A 124 17.65 -0.42 -7.95
N LEU A 125 16.94 0.07 -8.97
CA LEU A 125 17.46 1.14 -9.83
C LEU A 125 17.59 2.48 -9.10
N TYR A 126 16.68 2.78 -8.18
CA TYR A 126 16.70 4.00 -7.38
C TYR A 126 17.96 4.10 -6.51
N ASN A 127 18.25 3.05 -5.74
CA ASN A 127 19.43 2.97 -4.87
C ASN A 127 20.71 2.94 -5.71
N ARG A 128 20.74 2.19 -6.82
CA ARG A 128 21.89 2.18 -7.73
C ARG A 128 22.18 3.56 -8.31
N PHE A 129 21.15 4.33 -8.67
CA PHE A 129 21.31 5.70 -9.15
C PHE A 129 21.87 6.61 -8.03
N ALA A 130 21.41 6.43 -6.78
CA ALA A 130 21.96 7.13 -5.63
C ALA A 130 23.42 6.79 -5.33
N GLU A 131 23.83 5.53 -5.53
CA GLU A 131 25.21 5.07 -5.35
C GLU A 131 26.15 5.61 -6.45
N MET A 132 25.73 5.55 -7.72
CA MET A 132 26.55 5.99 -8.85
C MET A 132 26.67 7.51 -8.94
N PHE A 133 25.60 8.24 -8.59
CA PHE A 133 25.52 9.70 -8.72
C PHE A 133 25.11 10.33 -7.38
N PRO A 134 25.96 10.32 -6.34
CA PRO A 134 25.58 10.71 -4.99
C PRO A 134 25.33 12.21 -4.80
N LYS A 135 25.78 13.07 -5.73
CA LYS A 135 25.70 14.53 -5.62
C LYS A 135 25.23 15.16 -6.93
N GLY A 136 24.62 16.33 -6.82
CA GLY A 136 24.19 17.15 -7.95
C GLY A 136 22.96 16.62 -8.68
N GLU A 137 22.50 17.43 -9.62
CA GLU A 137 21.48 17.05 -10.58
C GLU A 137 22.12 16.23 -11.70
N LYS A 138 21.47 15.12 -12.07
CA LYS A 138 21.88 14.29 -13.20
C LYS A 138 20.62 13.90 -14.00
N PRO A 139 20.08 14.84 -14.81
CA PRO A 139 18.83 14.62 -15.53
C PRO A 139 18.99 13.68 -16.74
N ILE A 140 20.22 13.49 -17.25
CA ILE A 140 20.52 12.66 -18.42
C ILE A 140 21.73 11.77 -18.11
N LEU A 141 21.64 10.50 -18.48
CA LEU A 141 22.76 9.55 -18.48
C LEU A 141 23.25 9.31 -19.91
N THR A 142 24.55 9.43 -20.16
CA THR A 142 25.16 9.12 -21.46
C THR A 142 25.06 7.62 -21.78
N PRO A 143 25.23 7.17 -23.03
CA PRO A 143 25.12 5.75 -23.38
C PRO A 143 26.01 4.81 -22.56
N ASP A 144 27.24 5.23 -22.27
CA ASP A 144 28.17 4.47 -21.41
C ASP A 144 27.70 4.41 -19.95
N GLU A 145 27.21 5.54 -19.43
CA GLU A 145 26.61 5.60 -18.08
C GLU A 145 25.34 4.75 -18.01
N VAL A 146 24.51 4.72 -19.06
CA VAL A 146 23.33 3.85 -19.15
C VAL A 146 23.74 2.38 -19.13
N HIS A 147 24.76 2.00 -19.89
CA HIS A 147 25.27 0.62 -19.89
C HIS A 147 25.73 0.22 -18.48
N GLN A 148 26.57 1.04 -17.85
CA GLN A 148 27.05 0.81 -16.49
C GLN A 148 25.90 0.82 -15.46
N PHE A 149 24.91 1.70 -15.64
CA PHE A 149 23.76 1.83 -14.76
C PHE A 149 22.85 0.60 -14.83
N LEU A 150 22.66 0.02 -16.01
CA LEU A 150 21.84 -1.18 -16.18
C LEU A 150 22.63 -2.48 -15.99
N GLU A 151 23.97 -2.43 -16.00
CA GLU A 151 24.82 -3.60 -15.81
C GLU A 151 24.50 -4.30 -14.48
N LYS A 152 24.34 -5.62 -14.47
CA LYS A 152 24.00 -6.43 -13.27
C LYS A 152 22.65 -6.10 -12.63
N THR A 153 21.82 -5.27 -13.26
CA THR A 153 20.42 -5.10 -12.88
C THR A 153 19.57 -6.19 -13.55
N PRO A 154 18.47 -6.62 -12.92
CA PRO A 154 17.60 -7.64 -13.51
C PRO A 154 16.86 -7.10 -14.74
N GLN A 155 16.38 -8.02 -15.58
CA GLN A 155 15.47 -7.64 -16.67
C GLN A 155 14.13 -7.16 -16.11
N GLY A 156 13.65 -6.04 -16.64
CA GLY A 156 12.38 -5.44 -16.26
C GLY A 156 11.18 -6.32 -16.58
N VAL A 157 10.19 -6.33 -15.69
CA VAL A 157 8.97 -7.14 -15.81
C VAL A 157 7.82 -6.27 -16.29
N PHE A 158 7.60 -6.21 -17.60
CA PHE A 158 6.60 -5.35 -18.23
C PHE A 158 5.66 -6.15 -19.11
N GLN A 159 4.44 -5.64 -19.32
CA GLN A 159 3.39 -6.36 -20.02
C GLN A 159 2.68 -5.48 -21.04
N VAL A 160 2.53 -5.97 -22.27
CA VAL A 160 1.69 -5.33 -23.29
C VAL A 160 0.74 -6.37 -23.86
N GLY A 161 -0.55 -6.21 -23.58
CA GLY A 161 -1.56 -7.23 -23.85
C GLY A 161 -1.29 -8.48 -23.01
N ASN A 162 -1.21 -9.64 -23.66
CA ASN A 162 -0.91 -10.92 -22.99
C ASN A 162 0.59 -11.21 -22.92
N LEU A 163 1.44 -10.37 -23.51
CA LEU A 163 2.86 -10.64 -23.63
C LEU A 163 3.60 -10.00 -22.46
N LEU A 164 4.24 -10.83 -21.63
CA LEU A 164 4.93 -10.44 -20.40
C LEU A 164 6.44 -10.65 -20.55
N SER A 165 7.19 -9.56 -20.51
CA SER A 165 8.65 -9.55 -20.50
C SER A 165 9.22 -9.79 -19.10
N GLY A 166 10.49 -10.20 -19.05
CA GLY A 166 11.23 -10.36 -17.81
C GLY A 166 12.42 -11.31 -17.93
N PRO A 167 12.91 -11.83 -16.80
CA PRO A 167 14.02 -12.77 -16.71
C PRO A 167 13.85 -14.06 -17.52
N PHE A 168 12.63 -14.55 -17.66
CA PHE A 168 12.29 -15.71 -18.49
C PHE A 168 12.00 -15.33 -19.96
N GLY A 169 12.46 -14.16 -20.40
CA GLY A 169 12.18 -13.61 -21.72
C GLY A 169 10.73 -13.15 -21.86
N LEU A 170 10.13 -13.43 -23.01
CA LEU A 170 8.72 -13.14 -23.32
C LEU A 170 7.83 -14.36 -23.06
N ILE A 171 6.99 -14.30 -22.02
CA ILE A 171 6.01 -15.34 -21.66
C ILE A 171 4.58 -14.88 -21.88
N ASP A 172 3.64 -15.82 -21.89
CA ASP A 172 2.21 -15.53 -22.00
C ASP A 172 1.62 -15.29 -20.61
N SER A 173 0.78 -14.26 -20.49
CA SER A 173 -0.07 -13.99 -19.33
C SER A 173 -1.52 -14.31 -19.66
N HIS A 174 -2.26 -14.80 -18.67
CA HIS A 174 -3.71 -14.98 -18.74
C HIS A 174 -4.51 -13.68 -18.54
N ALA A 175 -3.85 -12.57 -18.20
CA ALA A 175 -4.46 -11.25 -18.13
C ALA A 175 -3.99 -10.36 -19.29
N GLN A 176 -4.79 -9.36 -19.66
CA GLN A 176 -4.40 -8.31 -20.59
C GLN A 176 -4.02 -7.07 -19.79
N ARG A 177 -2.78 -6.57 -19.93
CA ARG A 177 -2.35 -5.33 -19.24
C ARG A 177 -1.60 -4.42 -20.19
N TYR A 178 -1.76 -3.11 -20.01
CA TYR A 178 -0.93 -2.11 -20.71
C TYR A 178 0.04 -1.47 -19.73
N LEU A 179 1.20 -2.11 -19.60
CA LEU A 179 2.34 -1.74 -18.77
C LEU A 179 3.61 -1.82 -19.63
N PRO A 180 3.79 -0.90 -20.60
CA PRO A 180 4.95 -0.92 -21.47
C PRO A 180 6.23 -0.60 -20.69
N PRO A 181 7.42 -1.03 -21.18
CA PRO A 181 8.70 -0.66 -20.59
C PRO A 181 8.84 0.85 -20.36
N GLY A 182 9.35 1.21 -19.19
CA GLY A 182 9.54 2.60 -18.81
C GLY A 182 10.37 2.75 -17.55
N LEU A 183 10.74 3.99 -17.25
CA LEU A 183 11.42 4.35 -16.02
C LEU A 183 10.45 5.06 -15.08
N GLY A 184 10.66 4.87 -13.79
CA GLY A 184 10.09 5.72 -12.75
C GLY A 184 11.01 6.89 -12.41
N PHE A 185 10.69 7.59 -11.33
CA PHE A 185 11.58 8.61 -10.76
C PHE A 185 12.79 7.94 -10.09
N LEU A 186 13.99 8.46 -10.31
CA LEU A 186 15.23 7.87 -9.79
C LEU A 186 15.85 8.63 -8.62
N TRP A 187 15.39 9.85 -8.34
CA TRP A 187 15.86 10.63 -7.18
C TRP A 187 14.84 11.70 -6.77
N HIS A 188 15.05 12.27 -5.58
CA HIS A 188 14.17 13.29 -5.00
C HIS A 188 14.98 14.49 -4.48
N SER A 189 14.45 15.70 -4.63
CA SER A 189 14.95 16.91 -3.97
C SER A 189 13.94 17.40 -2.93
N LYS A 190 14.36 18.36 -2.10
CA LYS A 190 13.46 19.10 -1.21
C LYS A 190 13.55 20.59 -1.51
N GLU A 191 12.42 21.16 -1.95
CA GLU A 191 12.29 22.59 -2.28
C GLU A 191 11.10 23.15 -1.49
N ASP A 192 11.33 24.23 -0.74
CA ASP A 192 10.30 24.88 0.11
C ASP A 192 9.53 23.93 1.04
N GLY A 193 10.20 22.88 1.51
CA GLY A 193 9.60 21.87 2.39
C GLY A 193 8.80 20.79 1.66
N GLN A 194 8.63 20.88 0.34
CA GLN A 194 8.02 19.86 -0.51
C GLN A 194 9.10 18.92 -1.06
N VAL A 195 8.75 17.64 -1.16
CA VAL A 195 9.60 16.62 -1.79
C VAL A 195 9.23 16.55 -3.26
N ILE A 196 10.20 16.77 -4.14
CA ILE A 196 10.03 16.75 -5.59
C ILE A 196 10.70 15.51 -6.16
N ALA A 197 9.99 14.76 -6.99
CA ALA A 197 10.49 13.57 -7.65
C ALA A 197 11.04 13.91 -9.04
N HIS A 198 12.25 13.46 -9.35
CA HIS A 198 12.96 13.85 -10.57
C HIS A 198 13.10 12.69 -11.55
N ARG A 199 12.94 13.03 -12.84
CA ARG A 199 13.11 12.11 -13.95
C ARG A 199 14.57 12.07 -14.39
N VAL A 200 14.96 10.94 -14.95
CA VAL A 200 16.27 10.76 -15.57
C VAL A 200 16.05 10.17 -16.95
N ALA A 201 16.49 10.90 -17.96
CA ALA A 201 16.54 10.41 -19.33
C ALA A 201 17.76 9.48 -19.48
N LEU A 202 17.53 8.34 -20.13
CA LEU A 202 18.61 7.46 -20.56
C LEU A 202 18.86 7.76 -22.03
N ASP A 203 20.02 8.33 -22.33
CA ASP A 203 20.41 8.63 -23.69
C ASP A 203 20.60 7.35 -24.51
N VAL A 204 20.50 7.48 -25.83
CA VAL A 204 20.56 6.36 -26.77
C VAL A 204 21.94 6.27 -27.44
N PRO A 205 22.48 5.07 -27.68
CA PRO A 205 23.76 4.92 -28.34
C PRO A 205 23.67 5.29 -29.83
N ASP A 206 24.77 5.78 -30.40
CA ASP A 206 24.89 5.99 -31.84
C ASP A 206 25.20 4.67 -32.57
N ILE A 207 24.15 3.92 -32.90
CA ILE A 207 24.22 2.62 -33.60
C ILE A 207 23.28 2.61 -34.81
N PRO A 208 23.50 1.72 -35.81
CA PRO A 208 22.67 1.68 -37.03
C PRO A 208 21.16 1.61 -36.77
N LEU A 209 20.74 0.79 -35.80
CA LEU A 209 19.33 0.69 -35.41
C LEU A 209 18.75 2.03 -34.92
N VAL A 210 19.46 2.73 -34.03
CA VAL A 210 19.01 4.02 -33.47
C VAL A 210 19.01 5.12 -34.52
N GLN A 211 20.01 5.11 -35.42
CA GLN A 211 20.04 5.99 -36.58
C GLN A 211 18.78 5.78 -37.45
N ALA A 212 18.40 4.52 -37.73
CA ALA A 212 17.16 4.21 -38.44
C ALA A 212 15.92 4.74 -37.70
N TYR A 213 15.79 4.48 -36.39
CA TYR A 213 14.69 5.01 -35.55
C TYR A 213 14.55 6.54 -35.68
N SER A 214 15.66 7.27 -35.54
CA SER A 214 15.65 8.74 -35.54
C SER A 214 15.13 9.37 -36.84
N GLN A 215 15.23 8.65 -37.97
CA GLN A 215 14.87 9.16 -39.29
C GLN A 215 13.46 8.76 -39.74
N ILE A 216 12.91 7.66 -39.23
CA ILE A 216 11.61 7.12 -39.68
C ILE A 216 10.50 8.17 -39.58
N SER A 217 10.38 8.88 -38.45
CA SER A 217 9.32 9.87 -38.27
C SER A 217 9.40 11.02 -39.28
N SER A 218 10.62 11.50 -39.59
CA SER A 218 10.82 12.57 -40.57
C SER A 218 10.46 12.10 -41.98
N ILE A 219 10.98 10.94 -42.37
CA ILE A 219 10.71 10.35 -43.70
C ILE A 219 9.21 10.06 -43.86
N ALA A 220 8.58 9.48 -42.84
CA ALA A 220 7.16 9.20 -42.86
C ALA A 220 6.33 10.49 -42.95
N LYS A 221 6.78 11.58 -42.33
CA LYS A 221 6.13 12.89 -42.45
C LYS A 221 6.13 13.39 -43.89
N ASP A 222 7.25 13.26 -44.57
CA ASP A 222 7.43 13.76 -45.93
C ASP A 222 6.73 12.89 -46.98
N GLU A 223 6.77 11.57 -46.80
CA GLU A 223 6.29 10.60 -47.79
C GLU A 223 4.80 10.26 -47.64
N ILE A 224 4.32 10.06 -46.41
CA ILE A 224 2.96 9.53 -46.16
C ILE A 224 2.02 10.49 -45.44
N GLY A 225 2.52 11.44 -44.63
CA GLY A 225 1.73 12.56 -44.09
C GLY A 225 1.85 12.78 -42.57
N TYR A 226 0.76 13.05 -41.86
CA TYR A 226 0.82 13.28 -40.40
C TYR A 226 0.49 12.00 -39.62
N ALA A 227 1.15 11.83 -38.47
CA ALA A 227 0.93 10.67 -37.60
C ALA A 227 -0.52 10.55 -37.12
N SER A 228 -1.07 9.34 -37.19
CA SER A 228 -2.37 9.00 -36.62
C SER A 228 -2.20 8.51 -35.16
N PRO A 229 -3.18 8.71 -34.26
CA PRO A 229 -3.05 8.40 -32.83
C PRO A 229 -3.21 6.90 -32.48
N TRP A 230 -2.60 6.01 -33.27
CA TRP A 230 -2.67 4.55 -33.13
C TRP A 230 -2.26 4.06 -31.74
N GLY A 231 -1.15 4.58 -31.19
CA GLY A 231 -0.65 4.16 -29.87
C GLY A 231 -1.69 4.31 -28.76
N ARG A 232 -2.40 5.44 -28.74
CA ARG A 232 -3.51 5.68 -27.79
C ARG A 232 -4.68 4.76 -28.07
N ALA A 233 -5.00 4.48 -29.33
CA ALA A 233 -6.08 3.57 -29.70
C ALA A 233 -5.79 2.14 -29.19
N PHE A 234 -4.57 1.61 -29.43
CA PHE A 234 -4.13 0.31 -28.93
C PHE A 234 -4.11 0.23 -27.40
N ALA A 235 -3.50 1.20 -26.73
CA ALA A 235 -3.43 1.23 -25.26
C ALA A 235 -4.84 1.22 -24.64
N THR A 236 -5.78 1.96 -25.25
CA THR A 236 -7.17 1.98 -24.81
C THR A 236 -7.84 0.63 -25.02
N GLU A 237 -7.62 0.00 -26.18
CA GLU A 237 -8.21 -1.30 -26.48
C GLU A 237 -7.73 -2.40 -25.54
N ILE A 238 -6.42 -2.46 -25.24
CA ILE A 238 -5.86 -3.40 -24.26
C ILE A 238 -6.49 -3.18 -22.89
N SER A 239 -6.63 -1.93 -22.48
CA SER A 239 -7.17 -1.57 -21.16
C SER A 239 -8.68 -1.83 -21.02
N LEU A 240 -9.38 -2.16 -22.11
CA LEU A 240 -10.84 -2.37 -22.12
C LEU A 240 -11.27 -3.83 -22.24
N VAL A 241 -10.35 -4.78 -22.40
CA VAL A 241 -10.69 -6.19 -22.65
C VAL A 241 -11.43 -6.84 -21.47
N ASP A 242 -11.31 -6.32 -20.26
CA ASP A 242 -12.10 -6.75 -19.10
C ASP A 242 -13.48 -6.08 -18.99
N GLY A 243 -13.88 -5.28 -19.97
CA GLY A 243 -15.26 -5.23 -20.45
C GLY A 243 -16.36 -4.79 -19.48
N SER A 244 -16.10 -4.12 -18.35
CA SER A 244 -17.12 -3.40 -17.55
C SER A 244 -16.59 -2.86 -16.23
N ASP A 245 -15.42 -3.29 -15.76
CA ASP A 245 -15.07 -3.08 -14.36
C ASP A 245 -14.87 -1.58 -14.06
N SER A 246 -15.79 -1.05 -13.25
CA SER A 246 -15.71 0.22 -12.50
C SER A 246 -14.46 0.35 -11.61
N PHE A 247 -13.57 -0.65 -11.66
CA PHE A 247 -12.40 -0.89 -10.82
C PHE A 247 -11.17 -1.14 -11.70
N ASN A 248 -10.21 -0.21 -11.66
CA ASN A 248 -9.00 -0.30 -12.47
C ASN A 248 -7.87 -1.04 -11.72
N TRP A 249 -7.68 -2.33 -12.00
CA TRP A 249 -6.62 -3.16 -11.41
C TRP A 249 -5.26 -3.05 -12.11
N THR A 250 -5.07 -2.12 -13.05
CA THR A 250 -3.82 -1.96 -13.83
C THR A 250 -2.57 -1.74 -12.97
N ALA A 251 -2.72 -1.26 -11.72
CA ALA A 251 -1.62 -1.05 -10.80
C ALA A 251 -1.17 -2.30 -10.03
N LEU A 252 -1.79 -3.47 -10.26
CA LEU A 252 -1.47 -4.72 -9.57
C LEU A 252 0.01 -5.14 -9.70
N PRO A 253 0.68 -4.98 -10.86
CA PRO A 253 2.13 -5.24 -10.96
C PRO A 253 2.98 -4.41 -10.01
N MET A 254 2.66 -3.13 -9.86
CA MET A 254 3.37 -2.23 -8.94
C MET A 254 3.10 -2.62 -7.48
N LEU A 255 1.87 -3.02 -7.16
CA LEU A 255 1.54 -3.50 -5.81
C LEU A 255 2.29 -4.78 -5.45
N LEU A 256 2.35 -5.77 -6.33
CA LEU A 256 3.11 -6.99 -6.07
C LEU A 256 4.60 -6.70 -5.88
N ALA A 257 5.15 -5.79 -6.69
CA ALA A 257 6.57 -5.49 -6.66
C ALA A 257 6.98 -4.62 -5.46
N ASP A 258 6.15 -3.66 -5.05
CA ASP A 258 6.49 -2.69 -4.00
C ASP A 258 5.90 -3.05 -2.63
N CYS A 259 4.71 -3.64 -2.58
CA CYS A 259 3.98 -3.90 -1.33
C CYS A 259 4.20 -5.30 -0.75
N ILE A 260 4.76 -6.23 -1.53
CA ILE A 260 5.05 -7.59 -1.10
C ILE A 260 6.53 -7.90 -1.42
N PRO A 261 7.49 -7.33 -0.68
CA PRO A 261 8.91 -7.56 -0.92
C PRO A 261 9.40 -8.91 -0.36
N GLY A 262 10.55 -9.37 -0.85
CA GLY A 262 11.37 -10.43 -0.23
C GLY A 262 10.65 -11.74 0.13
N LYS A 263 10.67 -12.13 1.41
CA LYS A 263 10.16 -13.41 1.90
C LYS A 263 8.64 -13.51 1.76
N GLU A 264 7.91 -12.42 1.98
CA GLU A 264 6.46 -12.40 1.77
C GLU A 264 6.09 -12.76 0.31
N ARG A 265 6.85 -12.29 -0.69
CA ARG A 265 6.62 -12.67 -2.11
C ARG A 265 6.91 -14.13 -2.36
N THR A 266 7.97 -14.63 -1.73
CA THR A 266 8.35 -16.04 -1.78
C THR A 266 7.23 -16.91 -1.21
N GLN A 267 6.64 -16.51 -0.09
CA GLN A 267 5.50 -17.18 0.53
C GLN A 267 4.25 -17.10 -0.35
N LEU A 268 3.96 -15.95 -0.95
CA LEU A 268 2.84 -15.80 -1.89
C LEU A 268 2.98 -16.71 -3.11
N LEU A 269 4.19 -16.82 -3.69
CA LEU A 269 4.44 -17.73 -4.81
C LEU A 269 4.33 -19.21 -4.38
N ALA A 270 4.84 -19.57 -3.20
CA ALA A 270 4.67 -20.92 -2.66
C ALA A 270 3.18 -21.25 -2.44
N PHE A 271 2.40 -20.27 -1.94
CA PHE A 271 0.96 -20.38 -1.79
C PHE A 271 0.25 -20.55 -3.15
N ALA A 272 0.64 -19.80 -4.18
CA ALA A 272 0.15 -19.97 -5.56
C ALA A 272 0.46 -21.37 -6.13
N LEU A 273 1.65 -21.90 -5.85
CA LEU A 273 2.07 -23.23 -6.23
C LEU A 273 1.36 -24.36 -5.47
N ASN A 274 0.65 -24.02 -4.38
CA ASN A 274 -0.20 -24.92 -3.61
C ASN A 274 -1.70 -24.71 -3.89
N SER A 275 -2.07 -23.73 -4.71
CA SER A 275 -3.46 -23.42 -5.06
C SER A 275 -3.90 -24.07 -6.39
N ASN A 276 -5.06 -23.69 -6.89
CA ASN A 276 -5.56 -24.06 -8.22
C ASN A 276 -4.64 -23.60 -9.37
N GLN A 277 -3.73 -22.66 -9.14
CA GLN A 277 -2.78 -22.15 -10.13
C GLN A 277 -1.53 -23.03 -10.30
N LYS A 278 -1.34 -24.06 -9.46
CA LYS A 278 -0.17 -24.94 -9.47
C LYS A 278 0.18 -25.49 -10.85
N VAL A 279 -0.80 -26.06 -11.55
CA VAL A 279 -0.58 -26.73 -12.85
C VAL A 279 -0.07 -25.71 -13.87
N PHE A 280 -0.78 -24.59 -13.98
CA PHE A 280 -0.42 -23.50 -14.89
C PHE A 280 1.00 -22.96 -14.62
N ILE A 281 1.32 -22.63 -13.37
CA ILE A 281 2.64 -22.10 -13.01
C ILE A 281 3.75 -23.11 -13.36
N ARG A 282 3.56 -24.40 -13.06
CA ARG A 282 4.55 -25.44 -13.34
C ARG A 282 4.75 -25.67 -14.84
N GLU A 283 3.70 -25.57 -15.64
CA GLU A 283 3.80 -25.64 -17.11
C GLU A 283 4.53 -24.43 -17.68
N THR A 284 4.23 -23.22 -17.19
CA THR A 284 4.94 -21.99 -17.56
C THR A 284 6.44 -22.09 -17.25
N LEU A 285 6.80 -22.54 -16.05
CA LEU A 285 8.20 -22.78 -15.67
C LEU A 285 8.85 -23.84 -16.56
N LYS A 286 8.17 -24.95 -16.85
CA LYS A 286 8.70 -26.00 -17.74
C LYS A 286 8.95 -25.49 -19.16
N LYS A 287 8.11 -24.58 -19.66
CA LYS A 287 8.21 -24.04 -21.02
C LYS A 287 9.33 -23.00 -21.15
N TYR A 288 9.49 -22.12 -20.16
CA TYR A 288 10.34 -20.92 -20.31
C TYR A 288 11.59 -20.90 -19.40
N SER A 289 11.65 -21.70 -18.33
CA SER A 289 12.83 -21.75 -17.46
C SER A 289 13.91 -22.65 -18.05
N LEU A 290 15.11 -22.10 -18.24
CA LEU A 290 16.32 -22.88 -18.52
C LEU A 290 16.82 -23.65 -17.28
N LYS A 291 16.39 -23.27 -16.08
CA LYS A 291 16.79 -23.88 -14.81
C LYS A 291 15.90 -25.09 -14.53
N THR A 292 16.40 -26.30 -14.80
CA THR A 292 15.67 -27.56 -14.59
C THR A 292 15.26 -27.80 -13.13
N GLU A 293 15.98 -27.21 -12.19
CA GLU A 293 15.69 -27.30 -10.76
C GLU A 293 14.42 -26.58 -10.33
N LEU A 294 13.97 -25.56 -11.08
CA LEU A 294 12.71 -24.87 -10.80
C LEU A 294 11.48 -25.72 -11.17
N ASN A 295 11.69 -26.76 -11.97
CA ASN A 295 10.63 -27.66 -12.42
C ASN A 295 10.39 -28.83 -11.45
N ARG A 296 11.20 -28.98 -10.40
CA ARG A 296 11.18 -30.12 -9.46
C ARG A 296 11.23 -29.62 -8.01
N GLY A 297 10.67 -30.38 -7.07
CA GLY A 297 10.62 -30.03 -5.64
C GLY A 297 9.26 -29.53 -5.17
N ASN A 298 9.10 -29.38 -3.86
CA ASN A 298 7.89 -28.82 -3.26
C ASN A 298 7.75 -27.32 -3.59
N SER A 299 6.62 -26.73 -3.20
CA SER A 299 6.26 -25.36 -3.58
C SER A 299 7.17 -24.31 -2.96
N GLU A 300 7.59 -24.55 -1.72
CA GLU A 300 8.45 -23.69 -0.91
C GLU A 300 9.90 -23.68 -1.45
N GLU A 301 10.43 -24.85 -1.82
CA GLU A 301 11.75 -24.99 -2.45
C GLU A 301 11.82 -24.29 -3.79
N VAL A 302 10.77 -24.43 -4.62
CA VAL A 302 10.76 -23.77 -5.93
C VAL A 302 10.68 -22.26 -5.78
N ALA A 303 9.80 -21.75 -4.91
CA ALA A 303 9.67 -20.32 -4.68
C ALA A 303 10.97 -19.71 -4.13
N SER A 304 11.62 -20.37 -3.16
CA SER A 304 12.84 -19.85 -2.51
C SER A 304 14.09 -19.85 -3.41
N LYS A 305 14.13 -20.69 -4.45
CA LYS A 305 15.22 -20.68 -5.45
C LYS A 305 15.10 -19.56 -6.47
N MET A 306 13.92 -18.99 -6.64
CA MET A 306 13.65 -17.92 -7.59
C MET A 306 14.03 -16.56 -7.00
N GLN A 307 14.63 -15.71 -7.83
CA GLN A 307 14.92 -14.33 -7.48
C GLN A 307 13.62 -13.48 -7.47
N PRO A 308 13.57 -12.35 -6.74
CA PRO A 308 12.33 -11.57 -6.55
C PRO A 308 11.64 -11.11 -7.86
N TRP A 309 12.41 -10.81 -8.89
CA TRP A 309 11.92 -10.44 -10.22
C TRP A 309 11.44 -11.65 -11.05
N GLU A 310 12.02 -12.83 -10.85
CA GLU A 310 11.56 -14.08 -11.46
C GLU A 310 10.21 -14.47 -10.84
N GLN A 311 10.08 -14.34 -9.51
CA GLN A 311 8.82 -14.54 -8.79
C GLN A 311 7.73 -13.57 -9.28
N LEU A 312 8.07 -12.28 -9.46
CA LEU A 312 7.14 -11.27 -9.97
C LEU A 312 6.63 -11.62 -11.37
N GLN A 313 7.51 -12.01 -12.30
CA GLN A 313 7.10 -12.39 -13.65
C GLN A 313 6.14 -13.60 -13.64
N ILE A 314 6.42 -14.60 -12.80
CA ILE A 314 5.53 -15.77 -12.71
C ILE A 314 4.18 -15.42 -12.09
N LEU A 315 4.15 -14.64 -11.01
CA LEU A 315 2.87 -14.19 -10.42
C LEU A 315 2.03 -13.39 -11.43
N LEU A 316 2.66 -12.53 -12.24
CA LEU A 316 1.98 -11.74 -13.27
C LEU A 316 1.53 -12.52 -14.51
N SER A 317 1.96 -13.77 -14.66
CA SER A 317 1.42 -14.66 -15.70
C SER A 317 -0.03 -15.10 -15.40
N ILE A 318 -0.45 -15.01 -14.13
CA ILE A 318 -1.79 -15.37 -13.66
C ILE A 318 -2.81 -14.27 -14.02
N SER A 319 -4.09 -14.64 -14.14
CA SER A 319 -5.20 -13.71 -14.37
C SER A 319 -5.34 -12.71 -13.20
N ASP A 320 -5.83 -11.50 -13.47
CA ASP A 320 -6.03 -10.49 -12.40
C ASP A 320 -7.03 -10.96 -11.34
N THR A 321 -8.11 -11.65 -11.76
CA THR A 321 -9.11 -12.21 -10.85
C THR A 321 -8.51 -13.24 -9.90
N ASP A 322 -7.75 -14.19 -10.43
CA ASP A 322 -7.13 -15.24 -9.61
C ASP A 322 -6.04 -14.67 -8.72
N LEU A 323 -5.27 -13.70 -9.21
CA LEU A 323 -4.19 -13.07 -8.45
C LEU A 323 -4.73 -12.22 -7.30
N VAL A 324 -5.81 -11.47 -7.50
CA VAL A 324 -6.52 -10.74 -6.42
C VAL A 324 -7.06 -11.71 -5.38
N SER A 325 -7.75 -12.77 -5.82
CA SER A 325 -8.26 -13.80 -4.91
C SER A 325 -7.14 -14.49 -4.13
N LEU A 326 -6.01 -14.78 -4.78
CA LEU A 326 -4.85 -15.39 -4.16
C LEU A 326 -4.26 -14.51 -3.06
N ILE A 327 -4.13 -13.20 -3.30
CA ILE A 327 -3.62 -12.24 -2.31
C ILE A 327 -4.59 -12.16 -1.12
N ASP A 328 -5.89 -12.04 -1.38
CA ASP A 328 -6.90 -11.99 -0.32
C ASP A 328 -6.87 -13.27 0.53
N GLU A 329 -6.81 -14.44 -0.10
CA GLU A 329 -6.70 -15.72 0.60
C GLU A 329 -5.39 -15.85 1.40
N ALA A 330 -4.27 -15.39 0.84
CA ALA A 330 -2.99 -15.39 1.53
C ALA A 330 -3.01 -14.51 2.78
N CYS A 331 -3.67 -13.35 2.74
CA CYS A 331 -3.89 -12.51 3.92
C CYS A 331 -4.80 -13.21 4.94
N ASN A 332 -5.95 -13.75 4.51
CA ASN A 332 -6.91 -14.41 5.40
C ASN A 332 -6.35 -15.68 6.07
N CYS A 333 -5.46 -16.42 5.39
CA CYS A 333 -4.77 -17.58 5.95
C CYS A 333 -3.53 -17.23 6.78
N GLY A 334 -3.19 -15.95 6.93
CA GLY A 334 -2.00 -15.49 7.66
C GLY A 334 -0.67 -15.82 6.98
N VAL A 335 -0.69 -16.19 5.69
CA VAL A 335 0.53 -16.37 4.88
C VAL A 335 1.19 -15.02 4.64
N LEU A 336 0.39 -14.01 4.30
CA LEU A 336 0.79 -12.61 4.29
C LEU A 336 0.29 -11.96 5.59
N ASN A 337 1.17 -11.84 6.58
CA ASN A 337 0.82 -11.25 7.86
C ASN A 337 1.01 -9.73 7.83
N ILE A 338 -0.04 -9.02 7.40
CA ILE A 338 -0.04 -7.56 7.33
C ILE A 338 -0.72 -7.02 8.59
N PRO A 339 -0.02 -6.22 9.41
CA PRO A 339 -0.59 -5.63 10.63
C PRO A 339 -1.83 -4.78 10.34
N LEU A 340 -2.76 -4.74 11.30
CA LEU A 340 -4.01 -3.98 11.17
C LEU A 340 -3.78 -2.47 10.98
N SER A 341 -2.68 -1.95 11.52
CA SER A 341 -2.23 -0.54 11.41
C SER A 341 -1.59 -0.22 10.05
N GLU A 342 -1.18 -1.22 9.30
CA GLU A 342 -0.35 -1.03 8.11
C GLU A 342 -1.19 -0.96 6.84
N VAL A 343 -0.99 0.11 6.07
CA VAL A 343 -1.57 0.26 4.73
C VAL A 343 -0.44 0.38 3.73
N ARG A 344 -0.27 -0.65 2.90
CA ARG A 344 0.78 -0.70 1.90
C ARG A 344 0.28 -0.13 0.58
N ARG A 345 1.07 0.76 -0.01
CA ARG A 345 0.79 1.40 -1.30
C ARG A 345 2.01 1.30 -2.22
N PRO A 346 1.82 1.14 -3.54
CA PRO A 346 2.94 1.21 -4.47
C PRO A 346 3.60 2.59 -4.40
N LYS A 347 4.93 2.63 -4.46
CA LYS A 347 5.71 3.87 -4.36
C LYS A 347 6.39 4.22 -5.67
N MET A 348 6.64 3.23 -6.51
CA MET A 348 7.29 3.35 -7.81
C MET A 348 6.27 3.13 -8.91
N PHE A 349 6.18 4.12 -9.80
CA PHE A 349 5.29 4.06 -10.96
C PHE A 349 6.10 4.31 -12.23
N PRO A 350 6.02 3.41 -13.23
CA PRO A 350 6.56 3.72 -14.55
C PRO A 350 5.74 4.87 -15.16
N LEU A 351 6.43 5.86 -15.72
CA LEU A 351 5.80 7.10 -16.22
C LEU A 351 4.78 6.89 -17.35
N ARG A 352 4.81 5.74 -18.02
CA ARG A 352 3.96 5.40 -19.18
C ARG A 352 2.66 4.67 -18.79
N VAL A 353 2.41 4.45 -17.51
CA VAL A 353 1.15 3.85 -17.02
C VAL A 353 0.12 4.95 -16.80
N THR A 354 -1.02 4.84 -17.47
CA THR A 354 -2.16 5.72 -17.21
C THR A 354 -2.91 5.19 -15.99
N ILE A 355 -2.52 5.65 -14.80
CA ILE A 355 -3.26 5.34 -13.57
C ILE A 355 -4.35 6.39 -13.41
N SER A 356 -5.56 5.97 -13.02
CA SER A 356 -6.58 6.92 -12.61
C SER A 356 -6.00 7.79 -11.48
N LYS A 357 -6.01 9.12 -11.65
CA LYS A 357 -5.59 10.04 -10.57
C LYS A 357 -6.44 9.89 -9.31
N THR A 358 -7.60 9.23 -9.40
CA THR A 358 -8.57 9.11 -8.30
C THR A 358 -8.54 7.76 -7.60
N GLN A 359 -7.89 6.74 -8.15
CA GLN A 359 -7.87 5.39 -7.55
C GLN A 359 -6.45 4.90 -7.33
N THR A 360 -6.19 4.39 -6.13
CA THR A 360 -4.92 3.79 -5.71
C THR A 360 -5.18 2.39 -5.18
N LEU A 361 -4.30 1.44 -5.53
CA LEU A 361 -4.37 0.12 -4.93
C LEU A 361 -3.71 0.14 -3.54
N GLU A 362 -4.40 -0.44 -2.58
CA GLU A 362 -3.93 -0.62 -1.22
C GLU A 362 -3.93 -2.10 -0.85
N LEU A 363 -2.95 -2.52 -0.08
CA LEU A 363 -2.89 -3.84 0.53
C LEU A 363 -2.92 -3.67 2.06
N LYS A 364 -3.89 -4.34 2.70
CA LYS A 364 -4.12 -4.36 4.16
C LYS A 364 -4.24 -5.79 4.67
N SER A 365 -4.42 -5.95 5.98
CA SER A 365 -4.64 -7.24 6.67
C SER A 365 -5.73 -8.15 6.07
N ARG A 366 -6.73 -7.59 5.38
CA ARG A 366 -7.84 -8.35 4.76
C ARG A 366 -7.64 -8.67 3.28
N GLY A 367 -6.57 -8.18 2.68
CA GLY A 367 -6.29 -8.34 1.25
C GLY A 367 -6.10 -7.01 0.51
N ILE A 368 -6.37 -7.02 -0.78
CA ILE A 368 -6.14 -5.88 -1.69
C ILE A 368 -7.45 -5.12 -1.96
N ARG A 369 -7.41 -3.79 -2.10
CA ARG A 369 -8.57 -2.98 -2.49
C ARG A 369 -8.18 -1.77 -3.31
N LEU A 370 -9.19 -1.11 -3.91
CA LEU A 370 -9.04 0.16 -4.61
C LEU A 370 -9.57 1.31 -3.75
N SER A 371 -8.69 2.21 -3.31
CA SER A 371 -9.03 3.40 -2.53
C SER A 371 -9.02 4.67 -3.37
N GLY A 372 -9.89 5.64 -3.06
CA GLY A 372 -9.76 7.03 -3.53
C GLY A 372 -11.00 7.72 -4.08
N ASP A 373 -11.99 7.00 -4.65
CA ASP A 373 -13.34 7.57 -4.83
C ASP A 373 -14.19 7.36 -3.57
N SER A 374 -15.20 8.22 -3.35
CA SER A 374 -16.14 8.09 -2.24
C SER A 374 -16.77 6.69 -2.20
N PRO A 375 -16.63 5.93 -1.09
CA PRO A 375 -17.17 4.58 -0.96
C PRO A 375 -18.68 4.49 -1.25
N SER A 376 -19.44 5.50 -0.81
CA SER A 376 -20.89 5.59 -1.05
C SER A 376 -21.24 5.79 -2.53
N VAL A 377 -20.39 6.49 -3.28
CA VAL A 377 -20.56 6.68 -4.73
C VAL A 377 -20.26 5.38 -5.46
N LYS A 378 -19.18 4.66 -5.08
CA LYS A 378 -18.85 3.34 -5.63
C LYS A 378 -20.00 2.35 -5.40
N LEU A 379 -20.52 2.26 -4.18
CA LEU A 379 -21.64 1.39 -3.84
C LEU A 379 -22.91 1.75 -4.64
N THR A 380 -23.26 3.03 -4.72
CA THR A 380 -24.42 3.49 -5.49
C THR A 380 -24.29 3.12 -6.97
N ARG A 381 -23.12 3.37 -7.56
CA ARG A 381 -22.84 3.03 -8.96
C ARG A 381 -22.97 1.53 -9.20
N LEU A 382 -22.33 0.72 -8.36
CA LEU A 382 -22.33 -0.73 -8.52
C LEU A 382 -23.72 -1.34 -8.36
N LEU A 383 -24.55 -0.81 -7.45
CA LEU A 383 -25.95 -1.21 -7.32
C LEU A 383 -26.77 -0.87 -8.57
N VAL A 384 -26.62 0.35 -9.11
CA VAL A 384 -27.34 0.74 -10.33
C VAL A 384 -26.92 -0.13 -11.51
N GLU A 385 -25.61 -0.34 -11.69
CA GLU A 385 -25.06 -1.21 -12.73
C GLU A 385 -25.60 -2.64 -12.59
N SER A 386 -25.53 -3.24 -11.39
CA SER A 386 -25.99 -4.61 -11.14
C SER A 386 -27.48 -4.81 -11.45
N TYR A 387 -28.32 -3.85 -11.06
CA TYR A 387 -29.76 -3.92 -11.28
C TYR A 387 -30.17 -3.56 -12.72
N THR A 388 -29.36 -2.76 -13.41
CA THR A 388 -29.57 -2.45 -14.83
C THR A 388 -29.23 -3.67 -15.68
N GLU A 389 -28.10 -4.30 -15.43
CA GLU A 389 -27.67 -5.50 -16.16
C GLU A 389 -28.57 -6.71 -15.89
N SER A 390 -29.13 -6.83 -14.68
CA SER A 390 -30.10 -7.88 -14.37
C SER A 390 -31.52 -7.60 -14.89
N GLY A 391 -31.80 -6.39 -15.37
CA GLY A 391 -33.14 -5.98 -15.79
C GLY A 391 -34.14 -5.78 -14.63
N GLU A 392 -33.66 -5.62 -13.39
CA GLU A 392 -34.48 -5.57 -12.16
C GLU A 392 -34.63 -4.17 -11.56
N LEU A 393 -34.43 -3.09 -12.32
CA LEU A 393 -34.51 -1.70 -11.84
C LEU A 393 -35.84 -1.35 -11.14
N SER A 394 -36.94 -2.00 -11.50
CA SER A 394 -38.24 -1.82 -10.84
C SER A 394 -38.25 -2.36 -9.40
N ASP A 395 -37.59 -3.49 -9.12
CA ASP A 395 -37.45 -4.06 -7.77
C ASP A 395 -36.62 -3.13 -6.88
N LEU A 396 -35.51 -2.61 -7.41
CA LEU A 396 -34.69 -1.61 -6.73
C LEU A 396 -35.52 -0.38 -6.34
N SER A 397 -36.31 0.13 -7.27
CA SER A 397 -37.20 1.28 -7.06
C SER A 397 -38.22 1.05 -5.95
N TRP A 398 -38.78 -0.16 -5.88
CA TRP A 398 -39.71 -0.56 -4.84
C TRP A 398 -39.03 -0.63 -3.46
N LYS A 399 -37.81 -1.16 -3.39
CA LYS A 399 -37.03 -1.26 -2.14
C LYS A 399 -36.65 0.11 -1.58
N ILE A 400 -36.38 1.10 -2.44
CA ILE A 400 -36.01 2.48 -2.05
C ILE A 400 -37.18 3.48 -2.05
N ARG A 401 -38.44 2.99 -2.09
CA ARG A 401 -39.64 3.82 -2.27
C ARG A 401 -39.89 4.91 -1.21
N CYS A 402 -39.29 4.79 -0.03
CA CYS A 402 -39.50 5.71 1.09
C CYS A 402 -38.76 7.06 0.95
N ASN A 403 -38.05 7.28 -0.15
CA ASN A 403 -37.20 8.45 -0.35
C ASN A 403 -37.85 9.43 -1.34
N SER A 404 -37.95 10.71 -0.93
CA SER A 404 -38.69 11.78 -1.63
C SER A 404 -37.92 12.45 -2.78
N LEU A 405 -36.68 12.03 -3.03
CA LEU A 405 -35.81 12.58 -4.07
C LEU A 405 -36.09 11.97 -5.44
N ASP A 406 -35.86 12.73 -6.50
CA ASP A 406 -35.95 12.23 -7.88
C ASP A 406 -34.68 11.51 -8.33
N GLY A 407 -34.85 10.42 -9.08
CA GLY A 407 -33.77 9.59 -9.63
C GLY A 407 -33.26 8.48 -8.71
N HIS A 408 -32.87 7.33 -9.29
CA HIS A 408 -32.40 6.15 -8.54
C HIS A 408 -31.15 6.45 -7.71
N GLN A 409 -30.20 7.23 -8.25
CA GLN A 409 -28.95 7.57 -7.56
C GLN A 409 -29.18 8.41 -6.30
N SER A 410 -30.07 9.42 -6.37
CA SER A 410 -30.43 10.26 -5.23
C SER A 410 -31.12 9.46 -4.13
N LYS A 411 -32.10 8.63 -4.51
CA LYS A 411 -32.81 7.74 -3.58
C LYS A 411 -31.87 6.73 -2.94
N LEU A 412 -30.92 6.15 -3.68
CA LEU A 412 -29.93 5.23 -3.13
C LEU A 412 -28.96 5.91 -2.17
N SER A 413 -28.47 7.09 -2.52
CA SER A 413 -27.57 7.86 -1.65
C SER A 413 -28.23 8.20 -0.32
N GLU A 414 -29.50 8.61 -0.33
CA GLU A 414 -30.29 8.84 0.88
C GLU A 414 -30.54 7.54 1.67
N PHE A 415 -30.80 6.43 0.98
CA PHE A 415 -30.97 5.13 1.62
C PHE A 415 -29.70 4.66 2.36
N ILE A 416 -28.54 4.78 1.71
CA ILE A 416 -27.23 4.45 2.28
C ILE A 416 -26.93 5.36 3.47
N TYR A 417 -27.20 6.66 3.35
CA TYR A 417 -27.01 7.61 4.44
C TYR A 417 -27.86 7.27 5.68
N LYS A 418 -29.14 6.91 5.49
CA LYS A 418 -30.06 6.60 6.60
C LYS A 418 -29.82 5.24 7.26
N ASN A 419 -29.49 4.21 6.47
CA ASN A 419 -29.42 2.83 6.97
C ASN A 419 -27.98 2.34 7.19
N GLY A 420 -26.99 3.02 6.62
CA GLY A 420 -25.60 2.58 6.59
C GLY A 420 -25.32 1.55 5.46
N PRO A 421 -24.04 1.34 5.14
CA PRO A 421 -23.63 0.51 4.00
C PRO A 421 -23.82 -0.99 4.27
N TYR A 422 -23.63 -1.46 5.50
CA TYR A 422 -23.83 -2.86 5.89
C TYR A 422 -25.28 -3.32 5.60
N VAL A 423 -26.25 -2.60 6.17
CA VAL A 423 -27.70 -2.88 5.97
C VAL A 423 -28.10 -2.73 4.50
N THR A 424 -27.42 -1.85 3.76
CA THR A 424 -27.66 -1.70 2.32
C THR A 424 -27.24 -2.96 1.55
N LEU A 425 -26.05 -3.50 1.82
CA LEU A 425 -25.58 -4.73 1.18
C LEU A 425 -26.47 -5.93 1.56
N GLU A 426 -26.82 -6.06 2.84
CA GLU A 426 -27.72 -7.10 3.32
C GLU A 426 -29.09 -7.04 2.61
N LYS A 427 -29.73 -5.87 2.56
CA LYS A 427 -31.10 -5.73 2.02
C LYS A 427 -31.19 -5.65 0.50
N LEU A 428 -30.18 -5.11 -0.16
CA LEU A 428 -30.22 -4.87 -1.61
C LEU A 428 -29.39 -5.90 -2.39
N VAL A 429 -28.21 -6.30 -1.90
CA VAL A 429 -27.33 -7.24 -2.60
C VAL A 429 -27.69 -8.69 -2.28
N LEU A 430 -27.68 -9.08 -1.00
CA LEU A 430 -27.96 -10.48 -0.61
C LEU A 430 -29.41 -10.90 -0.84
N SER A 431 -30.31 -9.95 -1.08
CA SER A 431 -31.71 -10.24 -1.41
C SER A 431 -31.88 -11.03 -2.73
N ARG A 432 -30.87 -11.04 -3.61
CA ARG A 432 -30.91 -11.70 -4.93
C ARG A 432 -29.54 -12.29 -5.27
N GLU A 433 -29.52 -13.57 -5.63
CA GLU A 433 -28.30 -14.26 -6.03
C GLU A 433 -27.65 -13.63 -7.29
N THR A 434 -28.45 -13.17 -8.26
CA THR A 434 -27.98 -12.50 -9.48
C THR A 434 -27.16 -11.25 -9.17
N ILE A 435 -27.64 -10.43 -8.23
CA ILE A 435 -26.97 -9.21 -7.78
C ILE A 435 -25.71 -9.55 -6.96
N ALA A 436 -25.79 -10.52 -6.05
CA ALA A 436 -24.64 -10.96 -5.28
C ALA A 436 -23.51 -11.52 -6.17
N ARG A 437 -23.84 -12.32 -7.20
CA ARG A 437 -22.87 -12.81 -8.19
C ARG A 437 -22.25 -11.66 -9.01
N TYR A 438 -23.02 -10.61 -9.31
CA TYR A 438 -22.48 -9.42 -9.97
C TYR A 438 -21.43 -8.73 -9.08
N PHE A 439 -21.76 -8.50 -7.81
CA PHE A 439 -20.81 -7.92 -6.83
C PHE A 439 -19.56 -8.77 -6.67
N SER A 440 -19.72 -10.10 -6.55
CA SER A 440 -18.60 -11.04 -6.46
C SER A 440 -17.66 -10.90 -7.67
N ARG A 441 -18.20 -10.82 -8.89
CA ARG A 441 -17.40 -10.65 -10.12
C ARG A 441 -16.72 -9.28 -10.19
N ALA A 442 -17.47 -8.20 -9.95
CA ALA A 442 -16.96 -6.82 -10.09
C ALA A 442 -15.89 -6.49 -9.04
N LEU A 443 -16.05 -6.99 -7.81
CA LEU A 443 -15.12 -6.79 -6.70
C LEU A 443 -14.04 -7.88 -6.60
N LYS A 444 -14.06 -8.86 -7.52
CA LYS A 444 -13.17 -10.04 -7.55
C LYS A 444 -13.17 -10.82 -6.22
N ILE A 445 -14.33 -10.93 -5.58
CA ILE A 445 -14.50 -11.71 -4.34
C ILE A 445 -14.78 -13.16 -4.73
N PRO A 446 -14.01 -14.15 -4.24
CA PRO A 446 -14.23 -15.55 -4.58
C PRO A 446 -15.58 -16.02 -4.04
N ALA A 447 -16.45 -16.52 -4.93
CA ALA A 447 -17.72 -17.13 -4.55
C ALA A 447 -17.46 -18.53 -3.98
N LYS A 448 -17.56 -18.69 -2.65
CA LYS A 448 -17.50 -20.01 -2.00
C LYS A 448 -18.92 -20.48 -1.66
N ALA A 449 -19.22 -21.76 -1.89
CA ALA A 449 -20.56 -22.31 -1.69
C ALA A 449 -21.01 -22.30 -0.21
N ASP A 450 -20.05 -22.32 0.74
CA ASP A 450 -20.29 -22.38 2.19
C ASP A 450 -19.95 -21.05 2.90
N GLN A 451 -19.99 -19.93 2.18
CA GLN A 451 -19.55 -18.64 2.72
C GLN A 451 -20.63 -18.01 3.59
N ASP A 452 -20.28 -17.56 4.81
CA ASP A 452 -21.16 -16.78 5.67
C ASP A 452 -21.50 -15.43 5.01
N ASP A 453 -22.79 -15.08 4.99
CA ASP A 453 -23.31 -13.80 4.48
C ASP A 453 -22.57 -12.61 5.12
N SER A 454 -22.26 -12.71 6.43
CA SER A 454 -21.54 -11.68 7.18
C SER A 454 -20.12 -11.48 6.64
N TYR A 455 -19.45 -12.59 6.27
CA TYR A 455 -18.12 -12.54 5.65
C TYR A 455 -18.18 -11.89 4.27
N PHE A 456 -19.17 -12.24 3.45
CA PHE A 456 -19.34 -11.66 2.12
C PHE A 456 -19.60 -10.15 2.18
N ILE A 457 -20.49 -9.69 3.07
CA ILE A 457 -20.77 -8.26 3.27
C ILE A 457 -19.48 -7.53 3.68
N SER A 458 -18.76 -8.07 4.64
CA SER A 458 -17.56 -7.41 5.15
C SER A 458 -16.43 -7.34 4.10
N GLN A 459 -16.29 -8.35 3.24
CA GLN A 459 -15.41 -8.29 2.07
C GLN A 459 -15.87 -7.26 1.04
N CYS A 460 -17.18 -7.15 0.77
CA CYS A 460 -17.71 -6.11 -0.11
C CYS A 460 -17.42 -4.71 0.43
N LEU A 461 -17.66 -4.47 1.72
CA LEU A 461 -17.35 -3.20 2.37
C LEU A 461 -15.88 -2.84 2.25
N PHE A 462 -14.99 -3.80 2.54
CA PHE A 462 -13.55 -3.64 2.40
C PHE A 462 -13.14 -3.27 0.96
N LYS A 463 -13.63 -4.00 -0.05
CA LYS A 463 -13.31 -3.76 -1.47
C LYS A 463 -13.88 -2.44 -1.99
N LEU A 464 -15.01 -2.00 -1.44
CA LEU A 464 -15.65 -0.72 -1.74
C LEU A 464 -15.02 0.47 -1.01
N ASP A 465 -13.96 0.24 -0.22
CA ASP A 465 -13.22 1.27 0.54
C ASP A 465 -13.98 1.82 1.76
N PHE A 466 -14.96 1.06 2.28
CA PHE A 466 -15.49 1.30 3.62
C PHE A 466 -14.49 0.74 4.65
N ASP A 467 -13.71 1.63 5.25
CA ASP A 467 -12.79 1.28 6.34
C ASP A 467 -13.56 0.99 7.62
N GLU A 468 -13.89 -0.28 7.86
CA GLU A 468 -14.35 -0.75 9.16
C GLU A 468 -13.19 -0.65 10.17
N PRO A 469 -13.37 0.05 11.31
CA PRO A 469 -12.35 0.12 12.34
C PRO A 469 -11.98 -1.28 12.84
N ALA A 470 -10.69 -1.61 12.78
CA ALA A 470 -10.14 -2.79 13.42
C ALA A 470 -9.40 -2.37 14.70
N PHE A 471 -9.66 -3.04 15.81
CA PHE A 471 -9.08 -2.70 17.11
C PHE A 471 -8.10 -3.78 17.57
N ASP A 472 -7.18 -3.42 18.47
CA ASP A 472 -6.36 -4.41 19.17
C ASP A 472 -7.23 -5.24 20.13
N ASP A 473 -7.24 -6.55 19.94
CA ASP A 473 -8.06 -7.48 20.71
C ASP A 473 -7.47 -7.84 22.08
N SER A 474 -6.25 -7.37 22.41
CA SER A 474 -5.56 -7.80 23.64
C SER A 474 -6.32 -7.47 24.93
N THR A 475 -6.79 -6.23 25.08
CA THR A 475 -7.57 -5.78 26.25
C THR A 475 -8.97 -6.40 26.29
N PRO A 476 -9.76 -6.41 25.19
CA PRO A 476 -11.03 -7.15 25.13
C PRO A 476 -10.89 -8.63 25.52
N THR A 477 -9.85 -9.30 25.00
CA THR A 477 -9.59 -10.71 25.27
C THR A 477 -9.29 -10.95 26.75
N LEU A 478 -8.48 -10.09 27.38
CA LEU A 478 -8.21 -10.20 28.82
C LEU A 478 -9.48 -10.02 29.66
N LYS A 479 -10.32 -9.02 29.33
CA LYS A 479 -11.60 -8.80 30.03
C LYS A 479 -12.52 -10.00 29.89
N SER A 480 -12.68 -10.54 28.68
CA SER A 480 -13.48 -11.74 28.43
C SER A 480 -12.96 -12.97 29.20
N ARG A 481 -11.63 -13.17 29.26
CA ARG A 481 -11.03 -14.27 30.04
C ARG A 481 -11.20 -14.10 31.55
N LEU A 482 -11.17 -12.87 32.06
CA LEU A 482 -11.48 -12.58 33.47
C LEU A 482 -12.94 -12.88 33.79
N GLU A 483 -13.87 -12.50 32.90
CA GLU A 483 -15.30 -12.82 33.03
C GLU A 483 -15.56 -14.33 32.97
N GLU A 484 -14.91 -15.05 32.04
CA GLU A 484 -14.98 -16.52 31.94
C GLU A 484 -14.46 -17.16 33.23
N PHE A 485 -13.30 -16.73 33.73
CA PHE A 485 -12.74 -17.23 34.97
C PHE A 485 -13.68 -16.99 36.15
N ARG A 486 -14.25 -15.79 36.26
CA ARG A 486 -15.25 -15.45 37.28
C ARG A 486 -16.51 -16.32 37.17
N ALA A 487 -17.01 -16.54 35.97
CA ALA A 487 -18.18 -17.39 35.73
C ALA A 487 -17.91 -18.84 36.16
N VAL A 488 -16.72 -19.36 35.87
CA VAL A 488 -16.29 -20.68 36.33
C VAL A 488 -16.25 -20.76 37.85
N LEU A 489 -15.67 -19.76 38.53
CA LEU A 489 -15.61 -19.72 40.00
C LEU A 489 -17.00 -19.67 40.64
N LEU A 490 -17.97 -18.97 40.03
CA LEU A 490 -19.35 -18.92 40.50
C LEU A 490 -20.12 -20.24 40.27
N SER A 491 -19.71 -21.03 39.28
CA SER A 491 -20.38 -22.28 38.90
C SER A 491 -20.01 -23.48 39.80
N ILE A 492 -18.92 -23.38 40.56
CA ILE A 492 -18.42 -24.45 41.42
C ILE A 492 -18.69 -24.15 42.90
N PRO A 493 -19.22 -25.14 43.67
CA PRO A 493 -19.49 -24.93 45.09
C PRO A 493 -18.22 -25.06 45.97
N ASP A 494 -17.22 -25.81 45.51
CA ASP A 494 -15.93 -26.02 46.19
C ASP A 494 -14.84 -26.48 45.20
N VAL A 495 -13.60 -26.55 45.69
CA VAL A 495 -12.41 -27.05 44.98
C VAL A 495 -11.92 -28.40 45.53
N ALA A 496 -12.76 -29.15 46.25
CA ALA A 496 -12.37 -30.40 46.92
C ALA A 496 -12.12 -31.55 45.92
N ILE A 497 -12.80 -31.52 44.77
CA ILE A 497 -12.75 -32.57 43.75
C ILE A 497 -11.83 -32.17 42.58
N GLU A 498 -11.03 -33.11 42.08
CA GLU A 498 -10.05 -32.86 41.01
C GLU A 498 -10.69 -32.42 39.69
N GLU A 499 -11.86 -32.98 39.32
CA GLU A 499 -12.60 -32.57 38.11
C GLU A 499 -12.94 -31.08 38.14
N ARG A 500 -13.34 -30.55 39.30
CA ARG A 500 -13.65 -29.12 39.47
C ARG A 500 -12.39 -28.27 39.41
N ARG A 501 -11.29 -28.72 40.05
CA ARG A 501 -9.98 -28.05 39.94
C ARG A 501 -9.48 -28.00 38.50
N ALA A 502 -9.69 -29.06 37.73
CA ALA A 502 -9.30 -29.11 36.31
C ALA A 502 -10.04 -28.06 35.46
N VAL A 503 -11.34 -27.83 35.73
CA VAL A 503 -12.12 -26.77 35.05
C VAL A 503 -11.56 -25.38 35.38
N VAL A 504 -11.24 -25.10 36.65
CA VAL A 504 -10.63 -23.83 37.07
C VAL A 504 -9.27 -23.62 36.41
N ARG A 505 -8.41 -24.66 36.40
CA ARG A 505 -7.09 -24.59 35.74
C ARG A 505 -7.23 -24.27 34.26
N LYS A 506 -8.17 -24.92 33.57
CA LYS A 506 -8.42 -24.69 32.13
C LYS A 506 -8.75 -23.21 31.85
N ALA A 507 -9.58 -22.58 32.67
CA ALA A 507 -9.88 -21.15 32.55
C ALA A 507 -8.68 -20.26 32.93
N GLY A 508 -7.89 -20.67 33.93
CA GLY A 508 -6.71 -19.93 34.41
C GLY A 508 -5.55 -19.85 33.42
N VAL A 509 -5.25 -20.92 32.66
CA VAL A 509 -4.07 -20.97 31.77
C VAL A 509 -4.07 -19.83 30.75
N ASN A 510 -5.17 -19.65 30.02
CA ASN A 510 -5.28 -18.60 29.01
C ASN A 510 -5.34 -17.20 29.65
N LEU A 511 -5.94 -17.08 30.83
CA LEU A 511 -6.00 -15.82 31.57
C LEU A 511 -4.59 -15.32 31.92
N PHE A 512 -3.71 -16.18 32.45
CA PHE A 512 -2.37 -15.77 32.83
C PHE A 512 -1.51 -15.33 31.64
N VAL A 513 -1.65 -15.99 30.48
CA VAL A 513 -0.98 -15.55 29.24
C VAL A 513 -1.42 -14.14 28.84
N SER A 514 -2.73 -13.84 28.91
CA SER A 514 -3.25 -12.49 28.65
C SER A 514 -2.78 -11.48 29.69
N LEU A 515 -2.65 -11.89 30.96
CA LEU A 515 -2.20 -11.03 32.04
C LEU A 515 -0.70 -10.69 31.92
N GLU A 516 0.15 -11.64 31.51
CA GLU A 516 1.57 -11.37 31.19
C GLU A 516 1.68 -10.34 30.05
N SER A 517 0.90 -10.52 28.98
CA SER A 517 0.85 -9.57 27.86
C SER A 517 0.38 -8.17 28.31
N PHE A 518 -0.66 -8.09 29.15
CA PHE A 518 -1.13 -6.81 29.71
C PHE A 518 -0.06 -6.11 30.55
N LEU A 519 0.60 -6.83 31.47
CA LEU A 519 1.64 -6.24 32.31
C LEU A 519 2.82 -5.77 31.48
N GLN A 520 3.22 -6.55 30.47
CA GLN A 520 4.27 -6.14 29.55
C GLN A 520 3.90 -4.85 28.81
N LYS A 521 2.72 -4.80 28.18
CA LYS A 521 2.22 -3.59 27.48
C LYS A 521 2.12 -2.39 28.42
N LEU A 522 1.66 -2.59 29.65
CA LEU A 522 1.59 -1.54 30.66
C LEU A 522 2.98 -0.98 30.97
N ILE A 523 4.00 -1.82 31.14
CA ILE A 523 5.36 -1.36 31.44
C ILE A 523 5.98 -0.68 30.21
N THR A 524 5.93 -1.33 29.04
CA THR A 524 6.62 -0.86 27.83
C THR A 524 6.04 0.45 27.32
N TYR A 525 4.71 0.56 27.22
CA TYR A 525 4.06 1.77 26.74
C TYR A 525 4.32 2.95 27.66
N ASN A 526 4.19 2.78 28.97
CA ASN A 526 4.40 3.87 29.93
C ASN A 526 5.87 4.30 30.03
N THR A 527 6.80 3.36 29.92
CA THR A 527 8.23 3.69 29.84
C THR A 527 8.53 4.46 28.56
N TRP A 528 8.07 3.96 27.41
CA TRP A 528 8.22 4.64 26.12
C TRP A 528 7.61 6.05 26.13
N LEU A 529 6.39 6.20 26.64
CA LEU A 529 5.66 7.48 26.65
C LEU A 529 6.37 8.55 27.50
N ILE A 530 6.95 8.18 28.64
CA ILE A 530 7.51 9.15 29.58
C ILE A 530 8.97 9.47 29.28
N PHE A 531 9.74 8.49 28.81
CA PHE A 531 11.19 8.60 28.67
C PHE A 531 11.70 8.77 27.24
N SER A 532 10.85 8.71 26.22
CA SER A 532 11.30 8.88 24.82
C SER A 532 11.28 10.33 24.34
N ASP A 533 12.09 10.58 23.31
CA ASP A 533 12.04 11.79 22.50
C ASP A 533 10.96 11.64 21.41
N HIS A 534 9.78 12.19 21.67
CA HIS A 534 8.66 12.10 20.74
C HIS A 534 8.73 13.02 19.52
N TYR A 535 9.72 13.92 19.47
CA TYR A 535 9.90 14.85 18.35
C TYR A 535 10.91 14.31 17.32
N LEU A 536 12.12 13.94 17.73
CA LEU A 536 13.18 13.48 16.82
C LEU A 536 13.28 11.96 16.69
N VAL A 537 13.13 11.22 17.80
CA VAL A 537 13.39 9.77 17.80
C VAL A 537 12.15 9.02 17.37
N THR A 538 11.02 9.25 18.04
CA THR A 538 9.78 8.52 17.73
C THR A 538 8.92 9.24 16.69
N CYS A 539 9.16 10.53 16.41
CA CYS A 539 8.41 11.31 15.43
C CYS A 539 6.88 11.15 15.56
N SER A 540 6.37 11.18 16.80
CA SER A 540 4.96 10.92 17.11
C SER A 540 4.42 9.58 16.56
N THR A 541 5.25 8.53 16.58
CA THR A 541 4.90 7.18 16.14
C THR A 541 5.21 6.17 17.25
N TYR A 542 4.24 5.33 17.58
CA TYR A 542 4.36 4.21 18.50
C TYR A 542 4.69 2.93 17.73
N ASN A 543 5.62 2.17 18.27
CA ASN A 543 5.97 0.83 17.80
C ASN A 543 6.26 -0.04 19.02
N GLU A 544 5.58 -1.18 19.12
CA GLU A 544 5.65 -2.03 20.32
C GLU A 544 7.05 -2.64 20.54
N GLN A 545 7.72 -3.05 19.47
CA GLN A 545 9.09 -3.60 19.54
C GLN A 545 10.10 -2.54 19.99
N LYS A 546 10.02 -1.33 19.46
CA LYS A 546 10.86 -0.22 19.94
C LYS A 546 10.57 0.13 21.39
N ALA A 547 9.30 0.12 21.81
CA ALA A 547 8.92 0.35 23.20
C ALA A 547 9.47 -0.74 24.14
N LEU A 548 9.56 -1.99 23.69
CA LEU A 548 10.20 -3.09 24.43
C LEU A 548 11.69 -2.85 24.69
N CYS A 549 12.41 -2.29 23.70
CA CYS A 549 13.84 -2.02 23.79
C CYS A 549 14.19 -0.84 24.73
N ILE A 550 13.26 0.08 24.96
CA ILE A 550 13.51 1.25 25.83
C ILE A 550 13.54 0.88 27.31
N VAL A 551 12.84 -0.18 27.73
CA VAL A 551 12.79 -0.61 29.13
C VAL A 551 14.19 -0.85 29.73
N PRO A 552 15.07 -1.67 29.12
CA PRO A 552 16.43 -1.84 29.62
C PRO A 552 17.32 -0.60 29.47
N GLU A 553 17.09 0.26 28.48
CA GLU A 553 17.83 1.53 28.35
C GLU A 553 17.61 2.47 29.56
N ILE A 554 16.41 2.42 30.15
CA ILE A 554 16.03 3.28 31.27
C ILE A 554 16.34 2.64 32.63
N PHE A 555 16.01 1.36 32.82
CA PHE A 555 16.13 0.69 34.13
C PHE A 555 17.37 -0.21 34.25
N GLY A 556 18.05 -0.51 33.15
CA GLY A 556 19.10 -1.51 33.05
C GLY A 556 18.59 -2.89 32.63
N ASP A 557 19.49 -3.69 32.05
CA ASP A 557 19.20 -5.06 31.59
C ASP A 557 18.83 -6.02 32.73
N GLU A 558 19.36 -5.75 33.93
CA GLU A 558 19.13 -6.55 35.13
C GLU A 558 18.79 -5.68 36.34
N LEU A 559 17.74 -6.08 37.07
CA LEU A 559 17.37 -5.48 38.35
C LEU A 559 17.77 -6.40 39.50
N LYS A 560 18.47 -5.84 40.50
CA LYS A 560 18.78 -6.53 41.76
C LYS A 560 17.52 -6.62 42.63
N VAL A 561 17.21 -7.82 43.09
CA VAL A 561 16.11 -8.10 44.04
C VAL A 561 16.67 -8.39 45.43
N SER A 562 17.81 -9.08 45.50
CA SER A 562 18.62 -9.31 46.71
C SER A 562 20.12 -9.36 46.35
N GLU A 563 21.02 -9.55 47.31
CA GLU A 563 22.47 -9.66 47.04
C GLU A 563 22.81 -10.81 46.05
N ASP A 564 22.00 -11.87 46.02
CA ASP A 564 22.23 -13.08 45.22
C ASP A 564 21.21 -13.32 44.09
N PHE A 565 20.20 -12.45 43.91
CA PHE A 565 19.13 -12.66 42.92
C PHE A 565 18.89 -11.44 42.04
N THR A 566 19.08 -11.61 40.72
CA THR A 566 18.77 -10.63 39.68
C THR A 566 17.66 -11.14 38.78
N VAL A 567 16.87 -10.21 38.24
CA VAL A 567 15.88 -10.48 37.20
C VAL A 567 16.25 -9.70 35.95
N ALA A 568 16.25 -10.37 34.80
CA ALA A 568 16.65 -9.79 33.52
C ALA A 568 15.43 -9.54 32.62
N TRP A 569 15.42 -8.39 31.94
CA TRP A 569 14.41 -8.07 30.94
C TRP A 569 14.74 -8.72 29.60
N ASN A 570 13.74 -9.34 28.97
CA ASN A 570 13.85 -9.90 27.64
C ASN A 570 13.19 -8.99 26.61
N ILE A 571 14.01 -8.40 25.73
CA ILE A 571 13.56 -7.51 24.65
C ILE A 571 12.66 -8.21 23.62
N ASN A 572 12.70 -9.54 23.52
CA ASN A 572 11.81 -10.32 22.64
C ASN A 572 10.41 -10.53 23.25
N GLY A 573 10.12 -9.95 24.43
CA GLY A 573 8.80 -9.98 25.04
C GLY A 573 8.43 -11.30 25.74
N SER A 574 9.38 -12.20 25.96
CA SER A 574 9.17 -13.47 26.71
C SER A 574 9.49 -13.29 28.20
N ASN A 575 8.86 -12.30 28.85
CA ASN A 575 9.10 -11.95 30.25
C ASN A 575 8.17 -12.73 31.19
N THR A 576 8.72 -13.35 32.23
CA THR A 576 7.90 -14.06 33.24
C THR A 576 7.26 -13.08 34.23
N PHE A 577 6.19 -13.48 34.93
CA PHE A 577 5.54 -12.61 35.93
C PHE A 577 6.50 -12.03 36.99
N GLY A 578 7.48 -12.80 37.45
CA GLY A 578 8.44 -12.31 38.44
C GLY A 578 9.23 -11.10 37.94
N VAL A 579 9.65 -11.15 36.67
CA VAL A 579 10.31 -10.04 35.98
C VAL A 579 9.34 -8.87 35.82
N LEU A 580 8.14 -9.13 35.27
CA LEU A 580 7.14 -8.09 35.00
C LEU A 580 6.71 -7.33 36.26
N LEU A 581 6.45 -8.03 37.36
CA LEU A 581 6.07 -7.39 38.63
C LEU A 581 7.20 -6.53 39.19
N ARG A 582 8.46 -6.97 39.07
CA ARG A 582 9.62 -6.19 39.53
C ARG A 582 9.83 -4.93 38.70
N TYR A 583 9.77 -5.04 37.37
CA TYR A 583 9.89 -3.88 36.48
C TYR A 583 8.70 -2.93 36.62
N LEU A 584 7.48 -3.41 36.89
CA LEU A 584 6.34 -2.53 37.21
C LEU A 584 6.57 -1.72 38.48
N GLN A 585 7.14 -2.32 39.53
CA GLN A 585 7.51 -1.62 40.76
C GLN A 585 8.61 -0.57 40.52
N GLU A 586 9.61 -0.92 39.72
CA GLU A 586 10.70 0.00 39.36
C GLU A 586 10.20 1.19 38.55
N LEU A 587 9.32 0.95 37.56
CA LEU A 587 8.64 1.99 36.80
C LEU A 587 7.87 2.93 37.73
N ASN A 588 7.06 2.38 38.64
CA ASN A 588 6.28 3.19 39.57
C ASN A 588 7.16 4.04 40.51
N THR A 589 8.24 3.46 41.02
CA THR A 589 9.21 4.15 41.88
C THR A 589 9.90 5.27 41.12
N THR A 590 10.35 4.99 39.90
CA THR A 590 11.04 5.96 39.04
C THR A 590 10.13 7.12 38.67
N VAL A 591 8.91 6.84 38.20
CA VAL A 591 7.92 7.86 37.82
C VAL A 591 7.57 8.76 39.02
N SER A 592 7.39 8.19 40.20
CA SER A 592 7.09 8.94 41.42
C SER A 592 8.26 9.86 41.84
N ALA A 593 9.50 9.50 41.50
CA ALA A 593 10.67 10.30 41.80
C ALA A 593 10.90 11.46 40.81
N LEU A 594 10.27 11.45 39.62
CA LEU A 594 10.52 12.43 38.55
C LEU A 594 10.18 13.87 38.94
N GLU A 595 9.23 14.09 39.84
CA GLU A 595 8.88 15.44 40.30
C GLU A 595 10.07 16.15 40.96
N SER A 596 10.94 15.38 41.63
CA SER A 596 12.12 15.88 42.34
C SER A 596 13.39 15.96 41.47
N ARG A 597 13.34 15.43 40.24
CA ARG A 597 14.51 15.34 39.36
C ARG A 597 14.76 16.65 38.62
N LEU A 598 16.03 17.02 38.45
CA LEU A 598 16.44 18.17 37.64
C LEU A 598 16.14 17.91 36.16
N ARG A 599 15.32 18.77 35.54
CA ARG A 599 14.89 18.65 34.13
C ARG A 599 16.03 18.94 33.14
N ASP A 600 16.95 19.83 33.52
CA ASP A 600 18.08 20.27 32.69
C ASP A 600 19.00 19.12 32.28
N THR A 601 18.98 17.97 32.97
CA THR A 601 19.77 16.79 32.59
C THR A 601 19.37 16.20 31.24
N CYS A 602 18.17 16.52 30.75
CA CYS A 602 17.62 16.03 29.49
C CYS A 602 17.48 17.15 28.45
N GLN A 603 18.13 18.29 28.64
CA GLN A 603 17.96 19.45 27.77
C GLN A 603 18.45 19.14 26.35
N ARG A 604 17.61 19.45 25.36
CA ARG A 604 17.92 19.25 23.94
C ARG A 604 18.97 20.25 23.46
N THR A 605 19.82 19.84 22.52
CA THR A 605 20.78 20.76 21.91
C THR A 605 20.06 21.81 21.04
N SER A 606 20.68 22.98 20.85
CA SER A 606 20.09 24.06 20.05
C SER A 606 19.98 23.73 18.55
N ILE A 607 20.76 22.77 18.05
CA ILE A 607 20.76 22.31 16.65
C ILE A 607 19.49 21.50 16.35
N ASP A 608 19.02 20.74 17.34
CA ASP A 608 17.88 19.83 17.25
C ASP A 608 16.52 20.56 17.37
N ILE A 609 16.54 21.85 17.67
CA ILE A 609 15.34 22.68 17.78
C ILE A 609 15.04 23.29 16.39
N PRO A 610 13.78 23.21 15.91
CA PRO A 610 13.42 23.75 14.60
C PRO A 610 13.74 25.24 14.47
N LYS A 611 14.39 25.63 13.36
CA LYS A 611 14.68 27.04 13.05
C LYS A 611 13.42 27.92 12.97
N SER A 612 12.26 27.30 12.70
CA SER A 612 10.93 27.92 12.69
C SER A 612 10.39 28.26 14.08
N ASN A 613 11.04 27.84 15.17
CA ASN A 613 10.71 28.18 16.56
C ASN A 613 10.93 29.67 16.92
N LYS A 614 11.16 30.54 15.93
CA LYS A 614 11.27 31.99 16.12
C LYS A 614 9.91 32.71 16.17
N GLY A 615 8.81 32.01 15.87
CA GLY A 615 7.47 32.58 15.87
C GLY A 615 6.85 32.64 17.27
N VAL A 616 6.36 33.82 17.68
CA VAL A 616 5.69 34.05 18.98
C VAL A 616 4.33 33.34 19.07
N LEU A 617 3.71 33.00 17.94
CA LEU A 617 2.31 32.54 17.88
C LEU A 617 2.08 31.09 18.33
N ARG A 618 3.07 30.20 18.16
CA ARG A 618 2.97 28.78 18.56
C ARG A 618 4.30 28.32 19.17
N PRO A 619 4.38 28.14 20.50
CA PRO A 619 5.62 27.67 21.12
C PRO A 619 5.94 26.23 20.70
N PHE A 620 7.24 25.93 20.58
CA PHE A 620 7.74 24.57 20.49
C PHE A 620 7.92 24.00 21.90
N PRO A 621 7.15 22.97 22.30
CA PRO A 621 7.13 22.49 23.68
C PRO A 621 8.19 21.43 23.97
N PHE A 622 8.80 20.80 22.96
CA PHE A 622 9.77 19.69 23.12
C PHE A 622 11.21 20.17 23.39
N LYS A 623 11.41 20.83 24.53
CA LYS A 623 12.71 21.40 24.90
C LYS A 623 13.70 20.35 25.42
N HIS A 624 13.21 19.16 25.76
CA HIS A 624 13.99 18.07 26.29
C HIS A 624 13.91 16.83 25.39
N THR A 625 14.78 15.86 25.66
CA THR A 625 14.80 14.55 24.98
C THR A 625 13.87 13.53 25.65
N GLN A 626 13.24 13.86 26.77
CA GLN A 626 12.31 12.99 27.49
C GLN A 626 11.04 13.76 27.83
N LEU A 627 9.87 13.16 27.58
CA LEU A 627 8.58 13.85 27.72
C LEU A 627 8.35 14.40 29.13
N TRP A 628 8.69 13.65 30.17
CA TRP A 628 8.44 14.08 31.57
C TRP A 628 9.06 15.45 31.92
N ALA A 629 10.18 15.80 31.28
CA ALA A 629 10.86 17.06 31.52
C ALA A 629 10.13 18.24 30.84
N ASP A 630 9.40 17.97 29.76
CA ASP A 630 8.51 18.93 29.10
C ASP A 630 7.08 18.95 29.69
N SER A 631 6.72 17.94 30.50
CA SER A 631 5.40 17.84 31.13
C SER A 631 5.13 18.89 32.22
N THR A 632 3.89 19.34 32.37
CA THR A 632 3.45 20.08 33.57
C THR A 632 3.60 19.21 34.82
N ARG A 633 3.85 19.84 35.98
CA ARG A 633 4.03 19.10 37.23
C ARG A 633 2.72 18.44 37.67
N GLU A 634 1.61 19.14 37.45
CA GLU A 634 0.26 18.70 37.79
C GLU A 634 -0.10 17.43 37.01
N SER A 635 0.05 17.43 35.68
CA SER A 635 -0.27 16.26 34.85
C SER A 635 0.66 15.08 35.13
N LEU A 636 1.95 15.34 35.44
CA LEU A 636 2.89 14.29 35.80
C LEU A 636 2.54 13.65 37.16
N ASN A 637 2.13 14.45 38.14
CA ASN A 637 1.71 13.94 39.45
C ASN A 637 0.40 13.15 39.35
N GLU A 638 -0.59 13.65 38.59
CA GLU A 638 -1.84 12.92 38.34
C GLU A 638 -1.56 11.55 37.68
N TYR A 639 -0.69 11.53 36.67
CA TYR A 639 -0.22 10.31 36.04
C TYR A 639 0.45 9.34 37.03
N ALA A 640 1.35 9.82 37.88
CA ALA A 640 2.04 9.01 38.88
C ALA A 640 1.07 8.39 39.92
N VAL A 641 0.07 9.15 40.36
CA VAL A 641 -0.96 8.67 41.30
C VAL A 641 -1.79 7.53 40.69
N VAL A 642 -2.21 7.66 39.43
CA VAL A 642 -2.98 6.61 38.75
C VAL A 642 -2.14 5.34 38.58
N LEU A 643 -0.89 5.47 38.12
CA LEU A 643 0.04 4.36 37.95
C LEU A 643 0.33 3.64 39.28
N SER A 644 0.50 4.40 40.37
CA SER A 644 0.68 3.87 41.73
C SER A 644 -0.55 3.08 42.20
N SER A 645 -1.75 3.54 41.89
CA SER A 645 -2.98 2.84 42.25
C SER A 645 -3.08 1.47 41.54
N ILE A 646 -2.77 1.41 40.24
CA ILE A 646 -2.76 0.17 39.46
C ILE A 646 -1.69 -0.79 40.00
N THR A 647 -0.46 -0.29 40.20
CA THR A 647 0.66 -1.09 40.72
C THR A 647 0.33 -1.69 42.09
N ARG A 648 -0.33 -0.92 42.96
CA ARG A 648 -0.81 -1.41 44.26
C ARG A 648 -1.83 -2.53 44.11
N GLN A 649 -2.83 -2.39 43.23
CA GLN A 649 -3.84 -3.42 43.00
C GLN A 649 -3.23 -4.72 42.46
N ILE A 650 -2.30 -4.61 41.50
CA ILE A 650 -1.59 -5.76 40.91
C ILE A 650 -0.74 -6.49 41.96
N ASN A 651 0.06 -5.76 42.75
CA ASN A 651 0.87 -6.36 43.81
C ASN A 651 0.01 -7.03 44.89
N GLN A 652 -1.12 -6.42 45.23
CA GLN A 652 -2.04 -7.00 46.21
C GLN A 652 -2.83 -8.20 45.65
N ALA A 653 -2.95 -8.37 44.33
CA ALA A 653 -3.74 -9.46 43.75
C ALA A 653 -3.18 -10.87 44.02
N GLY A 654 -1.94 -11.00 44.50
CA GLY A 654 -1.35 -12.31 44.82
C GLY A 654 -1.15 -13.19 43.58
N ILE A 655 -0.87 -12.59 42.42
CA ILE A 655 -0.78 -13.26 41.11
C ILE A 655 0.13 -14.51 41.16
N PRO A 656 1.35 -14.45 41.73
CA PRO A 656 2.24 -15.63 41.78
C PRO A 656 1.66 -16.77 42.62
N GLU A 657 0.97 -16.46 43.73
CA GLU A 657 0.38 -17.47 44.61
C GLU A 657 -0.76 -18.22 43.89
N VAL A 658 -1.65 -17.49 43.23
CA VAL A 658 -2.79 -18.07 42.51
C VAL A 658 -2.29 -18.85 41.29
N ARG A 659 -1.37 -18.32 40.49
CA ARG A 659 -0.80 -19.04 39.34
C ARG A 659 -0.12 -20.34 39.76
N ASN A 660 0.83 -20.26 40.69
CA ASN A 660 1.61 -21.43 41.10
C ASN A 660 0.72 -22.50 41.75
N GLY A 661 -0.31 -22.09 42.48
CA GLY A 661 -1.29 -23.02 43.05
C GLY A 661 -2.18 -23.68 41.99
N LEU A 662 -2.54 -22.97 40.93
CA LEU A 662 -3.27 -23.55 39.79
C LEU A 662 -2.38 -24.51 38.98
N ASP A 663 -1.12 -24.17 38.74
CA ASP A 663 -0.21 -24.93 37.87
C ASP A 663 0.39 -26.19 38.54
N HIS A 664 0.71 -26.14 39.83
CA HIS A 664 1.55 -27.17 40.47
C HIS A 664 0.88 -27.99 41.57
N GLN A 665 -0.24 -27.53 42.14
CA GLN A 665 -0.81 -28.15 43.34
C GLN A 665 -2.03 -29.01 43.00
N ARG A 666 -1.88 -30.33 43.18
CA ARG A 666 -2.94 -31.34 42.98
C ARG A 666 -3.71 -31.67 44.25
N ASN A 667 -3.13 -31.35 45.40
CA ASN A 667 -3.75 -31.57 46.70
C ASN A 667 -4.79 -30.47 46.99
N PRO A 668 -5.98 -30.81 47.52
CA PRO A 668 -7.02 -29.85 47.84
C PRO A 668 -6.56 -28.76 48.82
N ASP A 669 -5.69 -29.11 49.76
CA ASP A 669 -5.24 -28.22 50.85
C ASP A 669 -4.19 -27.19 50.39
N GLU A 670 -3.55 -27.46 49.26
CA GLU A 670 -2.54 -26.57 48.66
C GLU A 670 -3.19 -25.68 47.60
N PHE A 671 -4.21 -26.17 46.89
CA PHE A 671 -4.91 -25.42 45.84
C PHE A 671 -5.52 -24.09 46.35
N PRO A 672 -5.48 -22.99 45.57
CA PRO A 672 -6.00 -21.71 46.02
C PRO A 672 -7.48 -21.79 46.42
N SER A 673 -7.85 -21.18 47.55
CA SER A 673 -9.25 -21.11 47.97
C SER A 673 -10.07 -20.25 47.02
N LEU A 674 -11.39 -20.51 46.92
CA LEU A 674 -12.30 -19.68 46.12
C LEU A 674 -12.23 -18.20 46.50
N GLU A 675 -12.14 -17.89 47.79
CA GLU A 675 -11.99 -16.52 48.28
C GLU A 675 -10.73 -15.83 47.75
N LYS A 676 -9.59 -16.54 47.74
CA LYS A 676 -8.33 -16.02 47.17
C LYS A 676 -8.46 -15.79 45.67
N MET A 677 -9.10 -16.70 44.94
CA MET A 677 -9.30 -16.58 43.50
C MET A 677 -10.26 -15.44 43.13
N PHE A 678 -11.35 -15.24 43.89
CA PHE A 678 -12.23 -14.07 43.72
C PHE A 678 -11.52 -12.76 44.04
N ALA A 679 -10.73 -12.71 45.12
CA ALA A 679 -9.96 -11.53 45.47
C ALA A 679 -8.91 -11.17 44.39
N PHE A 680 -8.27 -12.19 43.81
CA PHE A 680 -7.38 -12.04 42.66
C PHE A 680 -8.11 -11.46 41.45
N GLU A 681 -9.20 -12.09 41.01
CA GLU A 681 -9.97 -11.67 39.84
C GLU A 681 -10.44 -10.22 40.01
N THR A 682 -11.07 -9.89 41.14
CA THR A 682 -11.63 -8.56 41.37
C THR A 682 -10.54 -7.47 41.37
N ARG A 683 -9.36 -7.74 41.94
CA ARG A 683 -8.23 -6.79 41.95
C ARG A 683 -7.64 -6.60 40.56
N VAL A 684 -7.47 -7.68 39.79
CA VAL A 684 -6.95 -7.62 38.42
C VAL A 684 -7.94 -6.91 37.50
N SER A 685 -9.23 -7.26 37.56
CA SER A 685 -10.29 -6.59 36.80
C SER A 685 -10.34 -5.08 37.09
N SER A 686 -10.24 -4.68 38.36
CA SER A 686 -10.17 -3.27 38.73
C SER A 686 -8.92 -2.58 38.17
N ALA A 687 -7.76 -3.23 38.22
CA ALA A 687 -6.51 -2.69 37.69
C ALA A 687 -6.57 -2.50 36.17
N VAL A 688 -7.11 -3.48 35.45
CA VAL A 688 -7.31 -3.42 33.99
C VAL A 688 -8.29 -2.29 33.64
N GLU A 689 -9.41 -2.17 34.35
CA GLU A 689 -10.37 -1.09 34.11
C GLU A 689 -9.77 0.29 34.34
N VAL A 690 -9.00 0.48 35.41
CA VAL A 690 -8.36 1.77 35.71
C VAL A 690 -7.31 2.10 34.65
N ALA A 691 -6.47 1.12 34.27
CA ALA A 691 -5.45 1.30 33.25
C ALA A 691 -6.05 1.68 31.88
N ASP A 692 -7.12 0.98 31.48
CA ASP A 692 -7.82 1.21 30.22
C ASP A 692 -8.56 2.56 30.20
N LYS A 693 -9.33 2.86 31.26
CA LYS A 693 -10.05 4.15 31.39
C LYS A 693 -9.10 5.35 31.38
N ALA A 694 -7.94 5.21 32.01
CA ALA A 694 -6.91 6.23 32.08
C ALA A 694 -6.01 6.28 30.85
N ARG A 695 -6.16 5.39 29.85
CA ARG A 695 -5.30 5.29 28.66
C ARG A 695 -3.81 5.06 28.99
N LEU A 696 -3.55 4.30 30.07
CA LEU A 696 -2.21 3.82 30.41
C LEU A 696 -1.84 2.53 29.66
N LEU A 697 -2.72 2.08 28.76
CA LEU A 697 -2.44 1.08 27.74
C LEU A 697 -2.44 1.77 26.37
N PRO A 698 -1.71 1.22 25.37
CA PRO A 698 -1.71 1.72 24.01
C PRO A 698 -3.02 1.36 23.27
N SER A 699 -4.16 1.84 23.76
CA SER A 699 -5.48 1.57 23.16
C SER A 699 -5.64 2.28 21.82
N TRP A 700 -6.24 1.59 20.85
CA TRP A 700 -6.41 2.09 19.49
C TRP A 700 -7.68 2.93 19.39
N PHE A 701 -7.52 4.14 18.87
CA PHE A 701 -8.59 5.10 18.61
C PHE A 701 -8.73 5.36 17.12
N TRP A 702 -9.96 5.34 16.63
CA TRP A 702 -10.29 5.66 15.25
C TRP A 702 -11.07 6.95 15.17
N LEU A 703 -10.69 7.82 14.24
CA LEU A 703 -11.44 9.05 13.98
C LEU A 703 -12.80 8.71 13.36
N GLU A 704 -13.88 9.05 14.06
CA GLU A 704 -15.25 8.83 13.60
C GLU A 704 -15.84 10.10 12.97
N GLN A 705 -15.57 11.25 13.58
CA GLN A 705 -16.08 12.53 13.12
C GLN A 705 -15.03 13.62 13.18
N ARG A 706 -15.01 14.47 12.17
CA ARG A 706 -14.28 15.74 12.15
C ARG A 706 -15.27 16.85 11.81
N SER A 707 -15.40 17.82 12.69
CA SER A 707 -16.21 19.02 12.45
C SER A 707 -15.36 20.26 12.59
N SER A 708 -15.72 21.31 11.85
CA SER A 708 -15.09 22.62 11.94
C SER A 708 -16.14 23.70 11.88
N ASN A 709 -15.93 24.79 12.62
CA ASN A 709 -16.81 25.95 12.56
C ASN A 709 -16.17 27.11 11.78
N ASN A 710 -16.95 28.15 11.52
CA ASN A 710 -16.51 29.37 10.81
C ASN A 710 -15.46 30.19 11.57
N GLN A 711 -15.24 29.91 12.85
CA GLN A 711 -14.20 30.53 13.69
C GLN A 711 -12.85 29.77 13.60
N GLY A 712 -12.80 28.67 12.85
CA GLY A 712 -11.59 27.87 12.66
C GLY A 712 -11.32 26.86 13.77
N TYR A 713 -12.23 26.70 14.75
CA TYR A 713 -12.14 25.59 15.70
C TYR A 713 -12.47 24.28 15.00
N ILE A 714 -11.73 23.25 15.37
CA ILE A 714 -11.88 21.90 14.85
C ILE A 714 -12.13 20.96 16.02
N ALA A 715 -13.10 20.07 15.89
CA ALA A 715 -13.36 19.00 16.84
C ALA A 715 -13.15 17.65 16.14
N TYR A 716 -12.45 16.74 16.83
CA TYR A 716 -12.19 15.38 16.41
C TYR A 716 -12.82 14.43 17.43
N THR A 717 -13.81 13.65 16.99
CA THR A 717 -14.42 12.60 17.80
C THR A 717 -13.80 11.28 17.42
N PHE A 718 -13.15 10.64 18.38
CA PHE A 718 -12.56 9.32 18.26
C PHE A 718 -13.39 8.28 18.98
N ARG A 719 -13.30 7.03 18.52
CA ARG A 719 -13.93 5.88 19.16
C ARG A 719 -12.92 4.77 19.41
N ASP A 720 -13.01 4.12 20.56
CA ASP A 720 -12.23 2.91 20.88
C ASP A 720 -13.04 1.62 20.66
N TYR A 721 -12.43 0.48 20.97
CA TYR A 721 -13.04 -0.85 20.82
C TYR A 721 -14.33 -1.05 21.65
N SER A 722 -14.51 -0.26 22.72
CA SER A 722 -15.68 -0.33 23.61
C SER A 722 -16.80 0.61 23.17
N GLY A 723 -16.59 1.38 22.10
CA GLY A 723 -17.50 2.43 21.65
C GLY A 723 -17.39 3.71 22.46
N LYS A 724 -16.39 3.85 23.33
CA LYS A 724 -16.19 5.07 24.13
C LYS A 724 -15.68 6.18 23.23
N GLU A 725 -16.37 7.32 23.30
CA GLU A 725 -15.99 8.51 22.55
C GLU A 725 -14.94 9.34 23.28
N LEU A 726 -13.97 9.84 22.53
CA LEU A 726 -12.95 10.77 22.99
C LEU A 726 -12.94 11.99 22.08
N LEU A 727 -13.17 13.17 22.66
CA LEU A 727 -13.17 14.44 21.95
C LEU A 727 -11.81 15.12 22.09
N LEU A 728 -11.15 15.39 20.97
CA LEU A 728 -9.99 16.30 20.90
C LEU A 728 -10.38 17.58 20.18
N GLN A 729 -9.83 18.70 20.63
CA GLN A 729 -10.07 20.01 20.03
C GLN A 729 -8.83 20.49 19.27
N GLY A 730 -9.03 21.38 18.31
CA GLY A 730 -7.98 22.01 17.52
C GLY A 730 -8.40 23.42 17.06
N PRO A 731 -7.47 24.18 16.48
CA PRO A 731 -6.07 23.83 16.20
C PRO A 731 -5.21 23.76 17.46
N SER A 732 -4.12 22.99 17.41
CA SER A 732 -3.14 22.97 18.50
C SER A 732 -2.35 24.27 18.59
N HIS A 733 -2.06 24.67 19.82
CA HIS A 733 -1.20 25.81 20.10
C HIS A 733 0.30 25.43 20.07
N ALA A 734 0.62 24.15 20.08
CA ALA A 734 2.00 23.64 20.05
C ALA A 734 2.53 23.47 18.62
N LEU A 735 3.81 23.80 18.42
CA LEU A 735 4.57 23.43 17.22
C LEU A 735 5.17 22.02 17.39
N GLY A 736 5.31 21.26 16.29
CA GLY A 736 6.03 19.98 16.30
C GLY A 736 5.15 18.77 16.63
N LEU A 737 3.86 18.98 16.92
CA LEU A 737 2.89 17.89 16.99
C LEU A 737 2.55 17.35 15.61
N ARG A 738 2.07 16.09 15.57
CA ARG A 738 1.51 15.49 14.37
C ARG A 738 0.39 16.38 13.82
N GLN A 739 0.60 16.90 12.61
CA GLN A 739 -0.31 17.87 12.00
C GLN A 739 -1.52 17.23 11.32
N LYS A 740 -1.47 15.93 11.03
CA LYS A 740 -2.49 15.23 10.23
C LYS A 740 -3.14 14.11 11.03
N ILE A 741 -4.34 14.40 11.55
CA ILE A 741 -5.30 13.40 12.01
C ILE A 741 -6.19 13.07 10.81
N VAL A 742 -6.23 11.80 10.40
CA VAL A 742 -6.93 11.34 9.19
C VAL A 742 -7.93 10.24 9.53
N PHE A 743 -8.97 10.13 8.71
CA PHE A 743 -9.86 8.97 8.73
C PHE A 743 -9.14 7.73 8.22
N GLY A 744 -9.56 6.55 8.66
CA GLY A 744 -9.04 5.28 8.16
C GLY A 744 -7.68 4.84 8.72
N GLU A 745 -7.10 5.59 9.67
CA GLU A 745 -5.87 5.23 10.37
C GLU A 745 -6.12 5.16 11.89
N PRO A 746 -5.69 4.08 12.57
CA PRO A 746 -5.72 4.03 14.03
C PRO A 746 -4.62 4.91 14.62
N CYS A 747 -4.88 5.44 15.82
CA CYS A 747 -3.90 6.19 16.59
C CYS A 747 -3.96 5.85 18.07
N ILE A 748 -2.89 6.17 18.79
CA ILE A 748 -2.86 6.13 20.26
C ILE A 748 -2.89 7.56 20.77
N ILE A 749 -3.76 7.83 21.75
CA ILE A 749 -3.91 9.15 22.34
C ILE A 749 -3.40 9.10 23.78
N ALA A 750 -2.50 10.02 24.12
CA ALA A 750 -1.90 10.08 25.45
C ALA A 750 -2.96 10.22 26.57
N PRO A 751 -2.67 9.73 27.78
CA PRO A 751 -3.57 9.79 28.92
C PRO A 751 -3.90 11.23 29.36
N PHE A 752 -2.91 12.13 29.30
CA PHE A 752 -3.03 13.52 29.76
C PHE A 752 -2.46 14.49 28.74
N ASN A 753 -2.84 15.76 28.85
CA ASN A 753 -2.18 16.85 28.13
C ASN A 753 -0.88 17.23 28.85
N PHE A 754 0.15 16.41 28.64
CA PHE A 754 1.45 16.60 29.28
C PHE A 754 2.05 17.97 29.00
N LEU A 755 1.91 18.49 27.78
CA LEU A 755 2.56 19.73 27.35
C LEU A 755 1.94 20.99 27.97
N GLY A 756 0.76 20.89 28.60
CA GLY A 756 0.09 21.99 29.31
C GLY A 756 -0.40 23.14 28.43
N LEU A 757 -0.35 23.01 27.11
CA LEU A 757 -0.85 24.00 26.16
C LEU A 757 -2.27 23.62 25.73
N PRO A 758 -3.14 24.59 25.37
CA PRO A 758 -4.46 24.23 24.86
C PRO A 758 -4.37 23.36 23.59
N ASN A 759 -5.20 22.31 23.53
CA ASN A 759 -5.34 21.45 22.35
C ASN A 759 -4.01 20.77 21.94
N SER A 760 -3.15 20.42 22.90
CA SER A 760 -1.82 19.85 22.66
C SER A 760 -1.68 18.41 23.15
N GLU A 761 -2.78 17.69 23.22
CA GLU A 761 -2.78 16.25 23.49
C GLU A 761 -1.90 15.52 22.46
N LEU A 762 -1.00 14.67 22.95
CA LEU A 762 -0.13 13.88 22.09
C LEU A 762 -0.95 12.76 21.43
N VAL A 763 -0.89 12.72 20.10
CA VAL A 763 -1.50 11.69 19.26
C VAL A 763 -0.41 11.00 18.47
N PHE A 764 -0.34 9.69 18.60
CA PHE A 764 0.71 8.86 18.01
C PHE A 764 0.17 8.01 16.87
N ALA A 765 0.91 7.96 15.75
CA ALA A 765 0.72 6.92 14.75
C ALA A 765 0.98 5.56 15.37
N ILE A 766 0.33 4.53 14.84
CA ILE A 766 0.75 3.15 15.10
C ILE A 766 1.60 2.71 13.92
N SER A 767 2.74 2.09 14.19
CA SER A 767 3.58 1.50 13.16
C SER A 767 4.15 0.18 13.65
N ASP A 768 4.25 -0.77 12.74
CA ASP A 768 4.84 -2.08 12.96
C ASP A 768 6.10 -2.22 12.11
N GLU A 769 7.09 -2.94 12.64
CA GLU A 769 8.29 -3.29 11.86
C GLU A 769 8.00 -4.56 11.05
N THR A 770 7.55 -4.37 9.82
CA THR A 770 7.35 -5.42 8.82
C THR A 770 8.43 -5.41 7.75
N GLU A 771 8.51 -6.48 6.96
CA GLU A 771 9.42 -6.55 5.81
C GLU A 771 9.20 -5.39 4.84
N TYR A 772 7.94 -4.97 4.62
CA TYR A 772 7.60 -3.78 3.84
C TYR A 772 8.15 -2.49 4.45
N SER A 773 7.93 -2.25 5.75
CA SER A 773 8.41 -1.04 6.42
C SER A 773 9.94 -0.93 6.39
N ILE A 774 10.64 -2.05 6.58
CA ILE A 774 12.11 -2.14 6.55
C ILE A 774 12.61 -1.90 5.13
N HIS A 775 11.99 -2.53 4.14
CA HIS A 775 12.35 -2.40 2.73
C HIS A 775 12.31 -0.95 2.24
N TRP A 776 11.29 -0.20 2.67
CA TRP A 776 11.13 1.21 2.31
C TRP A 776 11.73 2.19 3.32
N ASN A 777 12.50 1.72 4.31
CA ASN A 777 13.15 2.60 5.26
C ASN A 777 14.14 3.54 4.54
N ASN A 778 14.20 4.81 4.94
CA ASN A 778 14.99 5.85 4.26
C ASN A 778 14.60 6.10 2.78
N TYR A 779 13.36 5.81 2.38
CA TYR A 779 12.80 6.25 1.10
C TYR A 779 11.78 7.38 1.31
N PRO A 780 11.81 8.45 0.50
CA PRO A 780 12.80 8.74 -0.54
C PRO A 780 14.13 9.23 0.05
N ILE A 781 15.23 8.97 -0.67
CA ILE A 781 16.53 9.59 -0.41
C ILE A 781 16.47 11.02 -0.97
N ILE A 782 16.44 12.00 -0.07
CA ILE A 782 16.41 13.43 -0.41
C ILE A 782 17.82 13.92 -0.67
N ARG A 783 18.03 14.57 -1.82
CA ARG A 783 19.28 15.26 -2.17
C ARG A 783 19.17 16.75 -1.88
N ASP A 784 20.18 17.32 -1.24
CA ASP A 784 20.31 18.77 -1.07
C ASP A 784 20.87 19.38 -2.36
N LEU A 785 20.07 20.24 -3.00
CA LEU A 785 20.45 20.97 -4.21
C LEU A 785 21.26 22.26 -3.91
N HIS A 786 21.45 22.60 -2.63
CA HIS A 786 22.02 23.89 -2.22
C HIS A 786 23.53 24.09 -2.52
N ASP A 787 24.23 23.10 -3.07
CA ASP A 787 25.69 23.16 -3.29
C ASP A 787 26.12 23.38 -4.76
N PHE A 788 25.18 23.60 -5.70
CA PHE A 788 25.51 23.84 -7.12
C PHE A 788 24.90 25.14 -7.63
N SER A 789 25.61 26.25 -7.40
CA SER A 789 25.35 27.49 -8.12
C SER A 789 26.03 27.48 -9.50
N LYS A 790 25.22 27.67 -10.55
CA LYS A 790 25.60 28.04 -11.93
C LYS A 790 26.14 26.94 -12.84
N GLU A 791 25.22 26.23 -13.49
CA GLU A 791 25.25 26.00 -14.94
C GLU A 791 23.89 25.40 -15.34
N ILE A 792 22.88 26.27 -15.51
CA ILE A 792 21.62 25.88 -16.14
C ILE A 792 21.82 26.05 -17.64
N ILE A 793 21.89 24.93 -18.35
CA ILE A 793 21.63 24.90 -19.80
C ILE A 793 20.20 24.41 -19.94
N ASP A 794 19.32 25.27 -20.45
CA ASP A 794 17.99 24.87 -20.92
C ASP A 794 18.16 23.82 -22.01
N PHE A 795 17.69 22.60 -21.76
CA PHE A 795 17.56 21.55 -22.77
C PHE A 795 16.08 21.23 -22.94
N ASP A 796 15.51 21.71 -24.05
CA ASP A 796 14.32 21.14 -24.68
C ASP A 796 14.66 19.71 -25.11
N VAL A 797 14.10 18.72 -24.40
CA VAL A 797 14.13 17.33 -24.86
C VAL A 797 12.88 17.11 -25.69
N ASP A 798 13.07 17.11 -27.02
CA ASP A 798 12.12 16.58 -28.00
C ASP A 798 11.89 15.08 -27.72
N VAL A 799 10.91 14.79 -26.87
CA VAL A 799 10.23 13.50 -26.88
C VAL A 799 9.10 13.64 -27.88
N CYS A 800 9.21 12.96 -29.02
CA CYS A 800 8.13 12.80 -29.99
C CYS A 800 6.92 12.10 -29.33
N ASP A 801 6.12 12.90 -28.66
CA ASP A 801 4.68 12.82 -28.47
C ASP A 801 4.23 14.28 -28.40
N GLU A 802 4.35 15.00 -29.52
CA GLU A 802 3.77 16.33 -29.64
C GLU A 802 2.29 16.24 -29.29
N VAL A 803 1.94 16.93 -28.22
CA VAL A 803 0.59 17.28 -27.84
C VAL A 803 0.27 18.59 -28.57
N PRO A 804 -0.55 18.61 -29.63
CA PRO A 804 -1.12 19.88 -30.07
C PRO A 804 -2.32 20.19 -29.16
N SER A 805 -2.07 20.60 -27.91
CA SER A 805 -3.15 21.07 -27.02
C SER A 805 -3.54 22.53 -27.24
N ALA A 806 -2.83 23.25 -28.11
CA ALA A 806 -3.12 24.66 -28.39
C ALA A 806 -4.09 24.84 -29.58
N GLU A 807 -3.99 24.04 -30.64
CA GLU A 807 -4.76 24.28 -31.88
C GLU A 807 -6.12 23.54 -31.93
N THR A 808 -6.33 22.50 -31.13
CA THR A 808 -7.64 21.81 -31.08
C THR A 808 -8.73 22.62 -30.36
N ASN A 809 -8.35 23.57 -29.51
CA ASN A 809 -9.30 24.47 -28.84
C ASN A 809 -9.80 25.62 -29.75
N ALA A 810 -9.09 25.93 -30.84
CA ALA A 810 -9.54 26.94 -31.79
C ALA A 810 -10.62 26.38 -32.75
N LEU A 811 -10.47 25.12 -33.17
CA LEU A 811 -11.43 24.47 -34.10
C LEU A 811 -12.74 24.00 -33.44
N ILE A 812 -12.77 23.82 -32.11
CA ILE A 812 -14.01 23.49 -31.38
C ILE A 812 -14.89 24.73 -31.17
N ASN A 813 -14.31 25.94 -31.16
CA ASN A 813 -15.07 27.19 -30.99
C ASN A 813 -15.72 27.71 -32.29
N GLU A 814 -15.45 27.11 -33.46
CA GLU A 814 -16.07 27.50 -34.75
C GLU A 814 -17.26 26.63 -35.19
N LEU A 815 -17.68 25.63 -34.39
CA LEU A 815 -18.74 24.68 -34.78
C LEU A 815 -19.95 24.59 -33.82
N GLU A 816 -20.20 25.58 -32.96
CA GLU A 816 -21.49 25.71 -32.27
C GLU A 816 -22.38 26.81 -32.87
N PRO A 817 -23.58 26.49 -33.39
CA PRO A 817 -24.57 27.49 -33.72
C PRO A 817 -25.41 27.87 -32.49
N SER A 818 -25.32 29.16 -32.13
CA SER A 818 -26.37 30.00 -31.52
C SER A 818 -27.03 29.53 -30.20
N ARG A 819 -26.62 30.13 -29.08
CA ARG A 819 -27.52 30.43 -27.95
C ARG A 819 -27.39 31.90 -27.54
N GLN A 820 -28.20 32.75 -28.17
CA GLN A 820 -28.56 34.07 -27.65
C GLN A 820 -29.85 33.95 -26.79
N SER A 821 -30.02 34.91 -25.88
CA SER A 821 -31.06 35.05 -24.83
C SER A 821 -30.78 34.19 -23.58
N THR A 822 -30.57 34.76 -22.39
CA THR A 822 -31.46 35.70 -21.70
C THR A 822 -30.68 36.42 -20.58
N GLU A 823 -30.33 37.70 -20.78
CA GLU A 823 -29.99 38.63 -19.70
C GLU A 823 -31.20 39.53 -19.48
N GLN A 824 -32.00 39.23 -18.46
CA GLN A 824 -32.90 40.15 -17.77
C GLN A 824 -33.56 39.38 -16.62
N TYR A 825 -33.74 40.06 -15.47
CA TYR A 825 -34.25 39.58 -14.17
C TYR A 825 -33.19 39.08 -13.17
N ASN A 826 -32.63 40.02 -12.40
CA ASN A 826 -33.04 40.21 -10.99
C ASN A 826 -32.24 41.34 -10.33
N ASN A 827 -32.83 42.53 -10.34
CA ASN A 827 -32.61 43.58 -9.35
C ASN A 827 -34.00 43.86 -8.71
N SER A 828 -34.02 44.16 -7.41
CA SER A 828 -35.20 44.25 -6.49
C SER A 828 -35.59 42.88 -5.90
N PHE A 829 -35.64 42.65 -4.58
CA PHE A 829 -36.06 43.47 -3.44
C PHE A 829 -35.29 43.09 -2.16
N GLY A 830 -35.20 44.04 -1.21
CA GLY A 830 -34.75 43.82 0.17
C GLY A 830 -35.90 43.82 1.18
N ALA A 831 -35.51 43.61 2.45
CA ALA A 831 -36.23 43.77 3.73
C ALA A 831 -37.44 42.86 3.99
N ASP A 832 -37.26 41.85 4.87
CA ASP A 832 -37.63 41.90 6.30
C ASP A 832 -36.89 40.78 7.08
#